data_AF-A0A6M0RX72-F1
#
_entry.id   AF-A0A6M0RX72-F1
#
_cell.length_a   1.000
_cell.length_b   1.000
_cell.length_c   1.000
_cell.angle_alpha   90.00
_cell.angle_beta   90.00
_cell.angle_gamma   90.00
#
_symmetry.space_group_name_H-M   'P 1'
#
loop_
_entity.id
_entity.type
_entity.pdbx_description
1 polymer ?
#
loop_
_entity_poly.entity_id
_entity_poly.type
_entity_poly.pdbx_seq_one_letter_code
_entity_poly.pdbx_strand_id
1 'polypeptide(L)'
;MELFKRLTTYDSLLGVSLLGFATFAWLPDSYFRMVSWPWVLVWQGAFLLVFGICIGRLRRLQQPFYLLGFGFDWLILGLFLCLIVSSVIAPFPLLALQNSLLVSCYVILIYGLYNSRFSALQLCQGVVWVGAIAAIISLALWRPTPAMWLSSNFYDAIRNRFPLGHHNFTGGYFVLLLPTAVGIAWLQLGWKRWVYGLLAAVITIALYASGSRGAWLGGVLLLLLTLTMGIVRSRGKTRLGVLLLALLTICLAVGVLMSNPRIRSLVPIDIGSAPQATTLRPVTDGPTSDRFFMAQAAINILQDRPLGLGPGNLGRVYERYRPLEVGTGLNQVQQLHNLPLQIAAELGVGGLALYGGTVICLVQLHRQFKHLASPQHRQLSLMATLGFLGYGVSSLTDYQLENIPIAVTLSVLLVSLLKLGQELTFSTFSKSTGRVGSLLLLITVVLIVQVWLRADLALWMTHQGVSLTGQGNLSQANSKFYKASTLAPWDPIPAALGAQQLSSLAETASDENQKLLREEAIQLYQQTLRVAPNDIWFNQNLAVLAWQLGHVEQAHQAITKVVQLSPRSKNHSYYLLGLTYQAMGNTESAIAALALECLINPQVLTFQSWQQELSPLRAAVFTRVLQHYQTVLLALDPKHPLYSPLAAHITTLKWWSNSTFQVQNSEDGRLLHQALFTIEENPEQAAILLDRCIVEATDDVSGCRLLKAWLQTSYLPDYLEAVALNPIEKEKVRSHILTERTLKDWFWSTTQPVFNNQRVGLALLYRSYYAKRVSSILLPENLRQFSIPVSLNLFSLSWPREFPPLDHLVESLRTEAFGLPHPTRNNFKFSHFQNSDVS
;
A
#
# COMPACT_ATOMS: atom_id res chain seq x y z
N MET A 1 -1.35 -18.45 49.61
CA MET A 1 -2.63 -17.72 49.65
C MET A 1 -2.47 -16.19 49.55
N GLU A 2 -1.50 -15.58 50.24
CA GLU A 2 -1.25 -14.13 50.18
C GLU A 2 -0.64 -13.66 48.84
N LEU A 3 0.26 -14.46 48.24
CA LEU A 3 0.75 -14.25 46.87
C LEU A 3 -0.40 -14.28 45.85
N PHE A 4 -1.36 -15.20 46.03
CA PHE A 4 -2.56 -15.32 45.18
C PHE A 4 -3.52 -14.13 45.36
N LYS A 5 -3.71 -13.63 46.59
CA LYS A 5 -4.44 -12.38 46.87
C LYS A 5 -3.75 -11.14 46.29
N ARG A 6 -2.41 -11.08 46.27
CA ARG A 6 -1.65 -9.99 45.63
C ARG A 6 -1.71 -10.08 44.10
N LEU A 7 -1.65 -11.28 43.53
CA LEU A 7 -1.74 -11.53 42.08
C LEU A 7 -3.14 -11.30 41.48
N THR A 8 -4.19 -11.29 42.32
CA THR A 8 -5.60 -11.11 41.89
C THR A 8 -6.12 -9.68 42.06
N THR A 9 -5.24 -8.71 42.35
CA THR A 9 -5.66 -7.30 42.35
C THR A 9 -5.94 -6.80 40.94
N TYR A 10 -6.84 -5.81 40.81
CA TYR A 10 -7.13 -5.19 39.51
C TYR A 10 -5.88 -4.62 38.82
N ASP A 11 -4.91 -4.10 39.58
CA ASP A 11 -3.67 -3.55 39.00
C ASP A 11 -2.72 -4.66 38.52
N SER A 12 -2.64 -5.80 39.22
CA SER A 12 -1.88 -6.98 38.76
C SER A 12 -2.46 -7.52 37.47
N LEU A 13 -3.79 -7.64 37.40
CA LEU A 13 -4.50 -8.04 36.18
C LEU A 13 -4.25 -7.03 35.05
N LEU A 14 -4.27 -5.72 35.32
CA LEU A 14 -3.94 -4.70 34.31
C LEU A 14 -2.51 -4.84 33.78
N GLY A 15 -1.56 -5.23 34.65
CA GLY A 15 -0.19 -5.58 34.24
C GLY A 15 -0.14 -6.76 33.26
N VAL A 16 -1.00 -7.78 33.45
CA VAL A 16 -1.14 -8.90 32.51
C VAL A 16 -1.67 -8.43 31.15
N SER A 17 -2.68 -7.54 31.12
CA SER A 17 -3.13 -6.93 29.85
C SER A 17 -2.01 -6.18 29.15
N LEU A 18 -1.23 -5.37 29.88
CA LEU A 18 -0.11 -4.64 29.31
C LEU A 18 0.96 -5.57 28.73
N LEU A 19 1.22 -6.73 29.35
CA LEU A 19 2.11 -7.76 28.80
C LEU A 19 1.54 -8.39 27.51
N GLY A 20 0.22 -8.62 27.47
CA GLY A 20 -0.49 -9.05 26.26
C GLY A 20 -0.30 -8.08 25.10
N PHE A 21 -0.40 -6.77 25.35
CA PHE A 21 -0.11 -5.76 24.32
C PHE A 21 1.39 -5.69 23.97
N ALA A 22 2.29 -5.77 24.96
CA ALA A 22 3.73 -5.74 24.76
C ALA A 22 4.23 -6.90 23.86
N THR A 23 3.54 -8.04 23.88
CA THR A 23 3.81 -9.17 22.99
C THR A 23 3.83 -8.75 21.52
N PHE A 24 2.93 -7.85 21.09
CA PHE A 24 2.91 -7.34 19.72
C PHE A 24 4.02 -6.31 19.43
N ALA A 25 4.64 -5.72 20.44
CA ALA A 25 5.83 -4.90 20.23
C ALA A 25 7.08 -5.78 20.00
N TRP A 26 7.01 -7.07 20.34
CA TRP A 26 8.15 -7.99 20.30
C TRP A 26 8.03 -9.05 19.19
N LEU A 27 6.81 -9.41 18.80
CA LEU A 27 6.57 -10.40 17.76
C LEU A 27 7.12 -9.94 16.39
N PRO A 28 7.87 -10.77 15.66
CA PRO A 28 8.30 -10.45 14.30
C PRO A 28 7.11 -10.32 13.36
N ASP A 29 7.09 -9.26 12.54
CA ASP A 29 6.00 -8.94 11.63
C ASP A 29 4.64 -8.79 12.34
N SER A 30 4.65 -8.19 13.55
CA SER A 30 3.49 -8.16 14.45
C SER A 30 2.25 -7.52 13.85
N TYR A 31 2.41 -6.56 12.92
CA TYR A 31 1.29 -5.96 12.21
C TYR A 31 0.44 -6.99 11.45
N PHE A 32 1.06 -8.01 10.85
CA PHE A 32 0.30 -9.03 10.16
C PHE A 32 -0.20 -10.12 11.12
N ARG A 33 0.48 -10.30 12.27
CA ARG A 33 0.05 -11.28 13.29
C ARG A 33 -1.17 -10.81 14.07
N MET A 34 -1.37 -9.52 14.29
CA MET A 34 -2.56 -9.06 15.03
C MET A 34 -3.88 -9.40 14.33
N VAL A 35 -3.84 -9.68 13.03
CA VAL A 35 -4.97 -10.10 12.19
C VAL A 35 -4.79 -11.53 11.65
N SER A 36 -4.19 -12.42 12.45
CA SER A 36 -4.03 -13.83 12.11
C SER A 36 -4.38 -14.77 13.26
N TRP A 37 -4.75 -16.00 12.92
CA TRP A 37 -4.99 -17.05 13.90
C TRP A 37 -3.65 -17.65 14.41
N PRO A 38 -3.50 -17.97 15.72
CA PRO A 38 -4.39 -17.66 16.84
C PRO A 38 -4.07 -16.31 17.52
N TRP A 39 -3.13 -15.54 16.96
CA TRP A 39 -2.58 -14.33 17.59
C TRP A 39 -3.63 -13.25 17.88
N VAL A 40 -4.69 -13.15 17.07
CA VAL A 40 -5.81 -12.20 17.29
C VAL A 40 -6.38 -12.30 18.72
N LEU A 41 -6.42 -13.51 19.29
CA LEU A 41 -6.97 -13.76 20.63
C LEU A 41 -6.16 -13.10 21.75
N VAL A 42 -4.87 -12.85 21.54
CA VAL A 42 -3.97 -12.31 22.57
C VAL A 42 -4.35 -10.87 22.92
N TRP A 43 -4.51 -10.01 21.91
CA TRP A 43 -4.86 -8.61 22.15
C TRP A 43 -6.34 -8.45 22.50
N GLN A 44 -7.24 -9.28 21.96
CA GLN A 44 -8.64 -9.31 22.35
C GLN A 44 -8.81 -9.68 23.83
N GLY A 45 -8.15 -10.75 24.28
CA GLY A 45 -8.14 -11.17 25.68
C GLY A 45 -7.56 -10.09 26.60
N ALA A 46 -6.49 -9.42 26.17
CA ALA A 46 -5.92 -8.29 26.90
C ALA A 46 -6.94 -7.14 27.07
N PHE A 47 -7.72 -6.78 26.04
CA PHE A 47 -8.77 -5.76 26.20
C PHE A 47 -9.94 -6.24 27.06
N LEU A 48 -10.43 -7.47 26.89
CA LEU A 48 -11.54 -8.00 27.70
C LEU A 48 -11.21 -7.96 29.20
N LEU A 49 -9.95 -8.22 29.55
CA LEU A 49 -9.49 -8.12 30.92
C LEU A 49 -9.51 -6.65 31.43
N VAL A 50 -9.15 -5.67 30.60
CA VAL A 50 -9.30 -4.23 30.92
C VAL A 50 -10.77 -3.88 31.14
N PHE A 51 -11.68 -4.35 30.29
CA PHE A 51 -13.12 -4.15 30.49
C PHE A 51 -13.59 -4.71 31.83
N GLY A 52 -13.22 -5.94 32.16
CA GLY A 52 -13.55 -6.56 33.45
C GLY A 52 -13.04 -5.75 34.65
N ILE A 53 -11.82 -5.20 34.56
CA ILE A 53 -11.26 -4.30 35.58
C ILE A 53 -12.08 -3.01 35.71
N CYS A 54 -12.41 -2.35 34.59
CA CYS A 54 -13.18 -1.11 34.59
C CYS A 54 -14.59 -1.32 35.16
N ILE A 55 -15.28 -2.39 34.77
CA ILE A 55 -16.60 -2.78 35.31
C ILE A 55 -16.49 -3.01 36.83
N GLY A 56 -15.48 -3.77 37.27
CA GLY A 56 -15.23 -4.06 38.67
C GLY A 56 -15.00 -2.80 39.51
N ARG A 57 -14.21 -1.85 38.99
CA ARG A 57 -13.96 -0.56 39.65
C ARG A 57 -15.21 0.31 39.72
N LEU A 58 -15.97 0.44 38.63
CA LEU A 58 -17.22 1.22 38.61
C LEU A 58 -18.28 0.68 39.58
N ARG A 59 -18.28 -0.64 39.84
CA ARG A 59 -19.18 -1.28 40.82
C ARG A 59 -18.72 -1.14 42.27
N ARG A 60 -17.47 -0.73 42.53
CA ARG A 60 -17.00 -0.40 43.89
C ARG A 60 -17.43 1.02 44.26
N LEU A 61 -18.71 1.17 44.62
CA LEU A 61 -19.38 2.46 44.89
C LEU A 61 -18.77 3.32 46.02
N GLN A 62 -17.79 2.78 46.77
CA GLN A 62 -17.07 3.48 47.83
C GLN A 62 -15.75 4.10 47.34
N GLN A 63 -15.25 3.73 46.15
CA GLN A 63 -14.03 4.29 45.57
C GLN A 63 -14.39 5.25 44.42
N PRO A 64 -13.78 6.44 44.35
CA PRO A 64 -14.02 7.37 43.25
C PRO A 64 -13.47 6.80 41.94
N PHE A 65 -14.25 6.93 40.87
CA PHE A 65 -13.79 6.72 39.50
C PHE A 65 -13.61 8.09 38.85
N TYR A 66 -12.37 8.41 38.48
CA TYR A 66 -11.98 9.71 37.96
C TYR A 66 -12.21 9.81 36.45
N LEU A 67 -12.72 10.97 36.03
CA LEU A 67 -12.77 11.41 34.64
C LEU A 67 -11.40 11.97 34.22
N LEU A 68 -11.14 12.03 32.91
CA LEU A 68 -9.81 12.42 32.40
C LEU A 68 -9.50 13.90 32.63
N GLY A 69 -10.51 14.76 32.60
CA GLY A 69 -10.37 16.21 32.71
C GLY A 69 -9.76 16.85 31.47
N PHE A 70 -9.43 18.15 31.58
CA PHE A 70 -8.72 18.93 30.55
C PHE A 70 -9.37 18.91 29.14
N GLY A 71 -10.68 18.71 29.08
CA GLY A 71 -11.45 18.64 27.82
C GLY A 71 -11.44 17.27 27.13
N PHE A 72 -10.67 16.28 27.61
CA PHE A 72 -10.58 14.97 26.96
C PHE A 72 -11.87 14.16 27.05
N ASP A 73 -12.66 14.29 28.11
CA ASP A 73 -13.95 13.61 28.20
C ASP A 73 -14.95 14.11 27.13
N TRP A 74 -14.91 15.41 26.80
CA TRP A 74 -15.72 15.98 25.71
C TRP A 74 -15.23 15.53 24.33
N LEU A 75 -13.91 15.42 24.13
CA LEU A 75 -13.35 14.85 22.90
C LEU A 75 -13.76 13.39 22.72
N ILE A 76 -13.79 12.60 23.79
CA ILE A 76 -14.23 11.21 23.75
C ILE A 76 -15.71 11.11 23.41
N LEU A 77 -16.55 11.96 24.01
CA LEU A 77 -17.97 12.03 23.65
C LEU A 77 -18.15 12.38 22.17
N GLY A 78 -17.46 13.42 21.68
CA GLY A 78 -17.47 13.81 20.28
C GLY A 78 -16.95 12.73 19.33
N LEU A 79 -15.92 11.98 19.75
CA LEU A 79 -15.41 10.82 19.03
C LEU A 79 -16.47 9.74 18.88
N PHE A 80 -17.18 9.37 19.95
CA PHE A 80 -18.26 8.38 19.85
C PHE A 80 -19.40 8.85 18.94
N LEU A 81 -19.78 10.13 18.99
CA LEU A 81 -20.78 10.68 18.07
C LEU A 81 -20.31 10.59 16.61
N CYS A 82 -19.07 10.97 16.32
CA CYS A 82 -18.51 10.87 14.97
C CYS A 82 -18.40 9.41 14.50
N LEU A 83 -17.99 8.49 15.37
CA LEU A 83 -17.92 7.05 15.07
C LEU A 83 -19.30 6.49 14.74
N ILE A 84 -20.33 6.83 15.52
CA ILE A 84 -21.71 6.39 15.28
C ILE A 84 -22.21 6.94 13.95
N VAL A 85 -22.16 8.26 13.76
CA VAL A 85 -22.66 8.92 12.54
C VAL A 85 -21.95 8.36 11.31
N SER A 86 -20.61 8.32 11.32
CA SER A 86 -19.82 7.85 10.20
C SER A 86 -20.00 6.35 9.93
N SER A 87 -20.18 5.52 10.97
CA SER A 87 -20.43 4.09 10.79
C SER A 87 -21.83 3.78 10.24
N VAL A 88 -22.85 4.55 10.62
CA VAL A 88 -24.23 4.35 10.15
C VAL A 88 -24.35 4.66 8.66
N ILE A 89 -23.65 5.69 8.18
CA ILE A 89 -23.68 6.10 6.76
C ILE A 89 -22.61 5.39 5.90
N ALA A 90 -21.77 4.54 6.51
CA ALA A 90 -20.67 3.88 5.84
C ALA A 90 -21.18 2.94 4.72
N PRO A 91 -20.47 2.81 3.59
CA PRO A 91 -20.78 1.81 2.57
C PRO A 91 -20.76 0.38 3.12
N PHE A 92 -19.84 0.11 4.06
CA PHE A 92 -19.71 -1.18 4.73
C PHE A 92 -19.86 -0.98 6.25
N PRO A 93 -21.10 -0.89 6.78
CA PRO A 93 -21.35 -0.53 8.17
C PRO A 93 -20.85 -1.57 9.16
N LEU A 94 -20.85 -2.86 8.79
CA LEU A 94 -20.36 -3.92 9.66
C LEU A 94 -18.83 -3.85 9.86
N LEU A 95 -18.09 -3.47 8.81
CA LEU A 95 -16.66 -3.19 8.91
C LEU A 95 -16.40 -1.92 9.74
N ALA A 96 -17.20 -0.87 9.54
CA ALA A 96 -17.10 0.36 10.33
C ALA A 96 -17.37 0.10 11.82
N LEU A 97 -18.36 -0.74 12.12
CA LEU A 97 -18.68 -1.18 13.48
C LEU A 97 -17.50 -1.92 14.12
N GLN A 98 -16.88 -2.87 13.42
CA GLN A 98 -15.72 -3.60 13.95
C GLN A 98 -14.56 -2.68 14.33
N ASN A 99 -14.24 -1.73 13.45
CA ASN A 99 -13.18 -0.75 13.71
C ASN A 99 -13.56 0.22 14.82
N SER A 100 -14.83 0.65 14.91
CA SER A 100 -15.34 1.48 16.00
C SER A 100 -15.30 0.77 17.36
N LEU A 101 -15.57 -0.54 17.40
CA LEU A 101 -15.42 -1.34 18.60
C LEU A 101 -13.95 -1.42 19.05
N LEU A 102 -13.00 -1.55 18.11
CA LEU A 102 -11.57 -1.48 18.43
C LEU A 102 -11.17 -0.10 19.00
N VAL A 103 -11.68 0.99 18.43
CA VAL A 103 -11.46 2.35 18.99
C VAL A 103 -12.01 2.45 20.42
N SER A 104 -13.19 1.88 20.66
CA SER A 104 -13.80 1.81 22.00
C SER A 104 -12.89 1.08 23.00
N CYS A 105 -12.23 -0.01 22.58
CA CYS A 105 -11.25 -0.71 23.41
C CYS A 105 -10.09 0.19 23.87
N TYR A 106 -9.56 1.05 22.99
CA TYR A 106 -8.51 2.02 23.37
C TYR A 106 -9.01 3.08 24.35
N VAL A 107 -10.24 3.57 24.18
CA VAL A 107 -10.85 4.50 25.15
C VAL A 107 -10.96 3.85 26.54
N ILE A 108 -11.42 2.59 26.60
CA ILE A 108 -11.52 1.86 27.87
C ILE A 108 -10.16 1.57 28.48
N LEU A 109 -9.13 1.33 27.66
CA LEU A 109 -7.74 1.24 28.12
C LEU A 109 -7.26 2.54 28.77
N ILE A 110 -7.54 3.70 28.16
CA ILE A 110 -7.17 5.01 28.72
C ILE A 110 -7.82 5.21 30.10
N TYR A 111 -9.13 5.00 30.25
CA TYR A 111 -9.80 5.12 31.55
C TYR A 111 -9.32 4.07 32.57
N GLY A 112 -9.06 2.84 32.13
CA GLY A 112 -8.57 1.75 32.98
C GLY A 112 -7.17 2.02 33.53
N LEU A 113 -6.27 2.55 32.70
CA LEU A 113 -4.94 2.97 33.11
C LEU A 113 -4.99 4.24 33.97
N TYR A 114 -5.84 5.22 33.64
CA TYR A 114 -5.96 6.44 34.41
C TYR A 114 -6.43 6.17 35.85
N ASN A 115 -7.41 5.27 36.01
CA ASN A 115 -7.92 4.84 37.31
C ASN A 115 -7.10 3.73 38.00
N SER A 116 -5.90 3.43 37.51
CA SER A 116 -5.00 2.43 38.12
C SER A 116 -4.07 3.03 39.17
N ARG A 117 -3.46 2.16 39.99
CA ARG A 117 -2.42 2.55 40.97
C ARG A 117 -1.05 2.83 40.35
N PHE A 118 -0.85 2.55 39.06
CA PHE A 118 0.43 2.83 38.40
C PHE A 118 0.73 4.33 38.39
N SER A 119 1.89 4.73 38.88
CA SER A 119 2.32 6.12 38.77
C SER A 119 2.68 6.47 37.32
N ALA A 120 2.65 7.76 36.96
CA ALA A 120 3.10 8.22 35.65
C ALA A 120 4.54 7.76 35.33
N LEU A 121 5.42 7.76 36.33
CA LEU A 121 6.79 7.27 36.18
C LEU A 121 6.84 5.77 35.87
N GLN A 122 6.06 4.94 36.58
CA GLN A 122 6.01 3.50 36.33
C GLN A 122 5.49 3.17 34.92
N LEU A 123 4.46 3.90 34.47
CA LEU A 123 3.92 3.76 33.11
C LEU A 123 4.97 4.14 32.06
N CYS A 124 5.65 5.28 32.23
CA CYS A 124 6.73 5.71 31.34
C CYS A 124 7.92 4.73 31.33
N GLN A 125 8.32 4.20 32.50
CA GLN A 125 9.37 3.17 32.58
C GLN A 125 8.95 1.89 31.85
N GLY A 126 7.70 1.46 32.02
CA GLY A 126 7.15 0.28 31.34
C GLY A 126 7.25 0.38 29.82
N VAL A 127 6.79 1.49 29.22
CA VAL A 127 6.87 1.67 27.76
C VAL A 127 8.31 1.76 27.25
N VAL A 128 9.24 2.33 28.02
CA VAL A 128 10.66 2.36 27.65
C VAL A 128 11.27 0.96 27.66
N TRP A 129 10.97 0.13 28.65
CA TRP A 129 11.43 -1.27 28.68
C TRP A 129 10.86 -2.09 27.52
N VAL A 130 9.54 -2.00 27.29
CA VAL A 130 8.88 -2.66 26.15
C VAL A 130 9.50 -2.22 24.83
N GLY A 131 9.73 -0.91 24.67
CA GLY A 131 10.40 -0.31 23.53
C GLY A 131 11.84 -0.75 23.32
N ALA A 132 12.63 -0.84 24.39
CA ALA A 132 14.02 -1.26 24.29
C ALA A 132 14.15 -2.74 23.91
N ILE A 133 13.31 -3.61 24.48
CA ILE A 133 13.23 -5.02 24.08
C ILE A 133 12.83 -5.13 22.60
N ALA A 134 11.85 -4.34 22.16
CA ALA A 134 11.47 -4.27 20.74
C ALA A 134 12.64 -3.83 19.86
N ALA A 135 13.44 -2.84 20.30
CA ALA A 135 14.64 -2.39 19.58
C ALA A 135 15.73 -3.47 19.51
N ILE A 136 15.97 -4.21 20.59
CA ILE A 136 16.91 -5.34 20.60
C ILE A 136 16.46 -6.41 19.60
N ILE A 137 15.19 -6.80 19.64
CA ILE A 137 14.62 -7.78 18.69
C ILE A 137 14.72 -7.25 17.25
N SER A 138 14.38 -5.97 17.04
CA SER A 138 14.50 -5.28 15.75
C SER A 138 15.90 -5.42 15.17
N LEU A 139 16.92 -5.16 15.98
CA LEU A 139 18.32 -5.19 15.55
C LEU A 139 18.85 -6.62 15.39
N ALA A 140 18.40 -7.57 16.23
CA ALA A 140 18.78 -8.98 16.10
C ALA A 140 18.23 -9.64 14.83
N LEU A 141 17.04 -9.21 14.36
CA LEU A 141 16.42 -9.70 13.14
C LEU A 141 16.86 -8.94 11.89
N TRP A 142 17.46 -7.77 12.04
CA TRP A 142 17.96 -6.97 10.93
C TRP A 142 19.28 -7.51 10.41
N ARG A 143 19.21 -8.25 9.30
CA ARG A 143 20.35 -8.93 8.68
C ARG A 143 20.59 -8.45 7.24
N PRO A 144 20.98 -7.18 7.02
CA PRO A 144 21.35 -6.70 5.68
C PRO A 144 22.59 -7.45 5.19
N THR A 145 22.57 -7.92 3.93
CA THR A 145 23.70 -8.62 3.33
C THR A 145 24.77 -7.65 2.84
N PRO A 146 26.03 -8.09 2.65
CA PRO A 146 27.07 -7.24 2.04
C PRO A 146 26.65 -6.64 0.70
N ALA A 147 25.95 -7.42 -0.13
CA ALA A 147 25.39 -6.93 -1.40
C ALA A 147 24.40 -5.77 -1.21
N MET A 148 23.58 -5.81 -0.16
CA MET A 148 22.64 -4.71 0.15
C MET A 148 23.38 -3.44 0.56
N TRP A 149 24.49 -3.54 1.28
CA TRP A 149 25.34 -2.39 1.64
C TRP A 149 26.08 -1.79 0.44
N LEU A 150 26.47 -2.65 -0.51
CA LEU A 150 27.19 -2.28 -1.74
C LEU A 150 26.25 -1.91 -2.90
N SER A 151 24.95 -2.12 -2.73
CA SER A 151 23.96 -1.80 -3.76
C SER A 151 23.98 -0.29 -4.06
N SER A 152 23.74 0.06 -5.33
CA SER A 152 23.52 1.46 -5.74
C SER A 152 22.35 2.10 -4.97
N ASN A 153 21.44 1.25 -4.48
CA ASN A 153 20.34 1.61 -3.63
C ASN A 153 20.60 1.23 -2.16
N PHE A 154 21.39 2.06 -1.46
CA PHE A 154 21.70 1.90 -0.02
C PHE A 154 20.47 1.68 0.90
N TYR A 155 19.25 1.92 0.43
CA TYR A 155 18.01 1.57 1.13
C TYR A 155 17.78 0.07 1.29
N ASP A 156 18.40 -0.75 0.45
CA ASP A 156 18.33 -2.19 0.59
C ASP A 156 18.85 -2.59 1.97
N ALA A 157 19.95 -1.97 2.43
CA ALA A 157 20.48 -2.21 3.77
C ALA A 157 19.66 -1.59 4.92
N ILE A 158 19.16 -0.36 4.78
CA ILE A 158 18.58 0.45 5.89
C ILE A 158 17.04 0.57 5.80
N ARG A 159 16.34 -0.55 5.65
CA ARG A 159 14.86 -0.63 5.73
C ARG A 159 14.41 -1.69 6.71
N ASN A 160 14.89 -1.59 7.94
CA ASN A 160 14.50 -2.53 8.99
C ASN A 160 12.99 -2.44 9.26
N ARG A 161 12.26 -3.47 8.83
CA ARG A 161 10.82 -3.60 9.05
C ARG A 161 10.46 -4.21 10.41
N PHE A 162 11.42 -4.82 11.11
CA PHE A 162 11.13 -5.54 12.34
C PHE A 162 11.00 -4.60 13.54
N PRO A 163 10.35 -5.04 14.63
CA PRO A 163 9.44 -6.19 14.68
C PRO A 163 8.06 -5.89 14.06
N LEU A 164 7.74 -4.63 13.76
CA LEU A 164 6.37 -4.22 13.42
C LEU A 164 5.91 -4.63 12.02
N GLY A 165 6.77 -5.18 11.17
CA GLY A 165 6.45 -5.67 9.83
C GLY A 165 6.49 -4.61 8.73
N HIS A 166 6.69 -3.34 9.08
CA HIS A 166 6.87 -2.26 8.12
C HIS A 166 7.83 -1.20 8.67
N HIS A 167 8.75 -0.73 7.83
CA HIS A 167 9.85 0.13 8.26
C HIS A 167 9.38 1.51 8.78
N ASN A 168 8.29 2.05 8.21
CA ASN A 168 7.72 3.30 8.74
C ASN A 168 7.06 3.10 10.11
N PHE A 169 6.42 1.95 10.35
CA PHE A 169 5.81 1.63 11.66
C PHE A 169 6.90 1.49 12.73
N THR A 170 7.98 0.78 12.40
CA THR A 170 9.16 0.66 13.26
C THR A 170 9.77 2.02 13.59
N GLY A 171 10.00 2.88 12.59
CA GLY A 171 10.52 4.22 12.82
C GLY A 171 9.57 5.09 13.67
N GLY A 172 8.28 5.09 13.36
CA GLY A 172 7.24 5.83 14.09
C GLY A 172 7.15 5.42 15.56
N TYR A 173 7.28 4.12 15.84
CA TYR A 173 7.30 3.58 17.20
C TYR A 173 8.52 4.04 18.00
N PHE A 174 9.72 4.00 17.42
CA PHE A 174 10.94 4.40 18.13
C PHE A 174 11.07 5.92 18.32
N VAL A 175 10.63 6.74 17.37
CA VAL A 175 10.63 8.20 17.55
C VAL A 175 9.65 8.65 18.64
N LEU A 176 8.52 7.94 18.80
CA LEU A 176 7.55 8.19 19.88
C LEU A 176 8.18 7.93 21.27
N LEU A 177 9.00 6.88 21.38
CA LEU A 177 9.58 6.43 22.65
C LEU A 177 10.84 7.20 23.07
N LEU A 178 11.66 7.61 22.10
CA LEU A 178 13.00 8.14 22.32
C LEU A 178 13.04 9.31 23.33
N PRO A 179 12.18 10.34 23.24
CA PRO A 179 12.18 11.43 24.22
C PRO A 179 11.92 10.95 25.65
N THR A 180 11.00 10.00 25.83
CA THR A 180 10.68 9.42 27.14
C THR A 180 11.86 8.61 27.69
N ALA A 181 12.54 7.82 26.84
CA ALA A 181 13.72 7.05 27.25
C ALA A 181 14.87 7.96 27.73
N VAL A 182 15.18 9.01 26.96
CA VAL A 182 16.18 10.03 27.32
C VAL A 182 15.76 10.76 28.61
N GLY A 183 14.48 11.12 28.71
CA GLY A 183 13.91 11.75 29.89
C GLY A 183 14.09 10.94 31.16
N ILE A 184 13.79 9.64 31.12
CA ILE A 184 13.98 8.76 32.28
C ILE A 184 15.46 8.59 32.60
N ALA A 185 16.33 8.43 31.60
CA ALA A 185 17.78 8.34 31.84
C ALA A 185 18.30 9.55 32.62
N TRP A 186 17.82 10.74 32.28
CA TRP A 186 18.17 11.98 32.98
C TRP A 186 17.65 12.02 34.43
N LEU A 187 16.47 11.45 34.67
CA LEU A 187 15.85 11.43 36.00
C LEU A 187 16.46 10.39 36.95
N GLN A 188 17.20 9.40 36.46
CA GLN A 188 17.83 8.39 37.29
C GLN A 188 19.20 8.86 37.84
N LEU A 189 19.57 8.31 39.00
CA LEU A 189 20.87 8.51 39.64
C LEU A 189 21.69 7.21 39.64
N GLY A 190 23.02 7.34 39.76
CA GLY A 190 23.95 6.22 39.83
C GLY A 190 23.93 5.33 38.57
N TRP A 191 24.09 4.02 38.76
CA TRP A 191 24.16 3.05 37.66
C TRP A 191 22.88 2.98 36.80
N LYS A 192 21.70 3.27 37.39
CA LYS A 192 20.42 3.25 36.66
C LYS A 192 20.38 4.27 35.52
N ARG A 193 21.05 5.42 35.67
CA ARG A 193 21.19 6.42 34.59
C ARG A 193 21.84 5.82 33.36
N TRP A 194 22.91 5.06 33.55
CA TRP A 194 23.65 4.43 32.45
C TRP A 194 22.83 3.32 31.79
N VAL A 195 22.04 2.57 32.55
CA VAL A 195 21.12 1.58 31.99
C VAL A 195 20.11 2.24 31.05
N TYR A 196 19.36 3.24 31.52
CA TYR A 196 18.39 3.92 30.66
C TYR A 196 19.06 4.70 29.51
N GLY A 197 20.29 5.20 29.71
CA GLY A 197 21.11 5.77 28.63
C GLY A 197 21.41 4.75 27.52
N LEU A 198 21.79 3.52 27.91
CA LEU A 198 21.99 2.41 26.98
C LEU A 198 20.68 2.02 26.26
N LEU A 199 19.55 1.96 26.98
CA LEU A 199 18.25 1.69 26.37
C LEU A 199 17.89 2.75 25.31
N ALA A 200 18.11 4.03 25.62
CA ALA A 200 17.89 5.13 24.67
C ALA A 200 18.83 5.03 23.45
N ALA A 201 20.09 4.63 23.64
CA ALA A 201 21.04 4.41 22.56
C ALA A 201 20.58 3.27 21.63
N VAL A 202 20.14 2.13 22.18
CA VAL A 202 19.63 1.00 21.39
C VAL A 202 18.37 1.39 20.60
N ILE A 203 17.45 2.15 21.21
CA ILE A 203 16.27 2.71 20.52
C ILE A 203 16.69 3.63 19.37
N THR A 204 17.72 4.45 19.57
CA THR A 204 18.24 5.36 18.53
C THR A 204 18.84 4.60 17.35
N ILE A 205 19.59 3.52 17.60
CA ILE A 205 20.16 2.68 16.55
C ILE A 205 19.04 1.97 15.77
N ALA A 206 18.02 1.46 16.45
CA ALA A 206 16.87 0.84 15.80
C ALA A 206 16.04 1.84 14.98
N LEU A 207 15.86 3.07 15.48
CA LEU A 207 15.29 4.18 14.72
C LEU A 207 16.11 4.44 13.46
N TYR A 208 17.45 4.45 13.54
CA TYR A 208 18.31 4.64 12.38
C TYR A 208 18.15 3.52 11.35
N ALA A 209 18.21 2.26 11.79
CA ALA A 209 18.06 1.09 10.93
C ALA A 209 16.69 1.04 10.22
N SER A 210 15.65 1.70 10.74
CA SER A 210 14.32 1.74 10.12
C SER A 210 14.29 2.48 8.77
N GLY A 211 15.19 3.44 8.53
CA GLY A 211 15.18 4.26 7.31
C GLY A 211 13.91 5.08 7.07
N SER A 212 13.06 5.26 8.09
CA SER A 212 11.81 6.04 8.01
C SER A 212 12.09 7.55 7.96
N ARG A 213 11.79 8.19 6.81
CA ARG A 213 12.00 9.65 6.64
C ARG A 213 11.17 10.48 7.63
N GLY A 214 9.90 10.11 7.80
CA GLY A 214 8.99 10.82 8.71
C GLY A 214 9.48 10.77 10.16
N ALA A 215 9.97 9.61 10.59
CA ALA A 215 10.50 9.43 11.93
C ALA A 215 11.80 10.22 12.14
N TRP A 216 12.65 10.31 11.10
CA TRP A 216 13.85 11.15 11.14
C TRP A 216 13.55 12.64 11.21
N LEU A 217 12.61 13.14 10.39
CA LEU A 217 12.18 14.54 10.46
C LEU A 217 11.63 14.87 11.85
N GLY A 218 10.83 13.97 12.43
CA GLY A 218 10.40 14.06 13.82
C GLY A 218 11.59 14.12 14.78
N GLY A 219 12.54 13.20 14.66
CA GLY A 219 13.75 13.17 15.51
C GLY A 219 14.62 14.43 15.41
N VAL A 220 14.82 14.96 14.21
CA VAL A 220 15.59 16.20 13.98
C VAL A 220 14.87 17.41 14.59
N LEU A 221 13.56 17.54 14.39
CA LEU A 221 12.78 18.60 15.02
C LEU A 221 12.91 18.53 16.55
N LEU A 222 12.79 17.34 17.12
CA LEU A 222 12.95 17.13 18.56
C LEU A 222 14.35 17.51 19.05
N LEU A 223 15.39 17.17 18.29
CA LEU A 223 16.75 17.57 18.60
C LEU A 223 16.88 19.10 18.61
N LEU A 224 16.41 19.77 17.56
CA LEU A 224 16.47 21.24 17.46
C LEU A 224 15.68 21.92 18.59
N LEU A 225 14.49 21.43 18.93
CA LEU A 225 13.67 21.97 20.02
C LEU A 225 14.36 21.80 21.38
N THR A 226 14.91 20.61 21.65
CA THR A 226 15.61 20.34 22.92
C THR A 226 16.88 21.20 23.07
N LEU A 227 17.68 21.33 22.00
CA LEU A 227 18.86 22.21 21.98
C LEU A 227 18.47 23.68 22.18
N THR A 228 17.47 24.17 21.45
CA THR A 228 16.98 25.54 21.56
C THR A 228 16.49 25.84 22.99
N MET A 229 15.71 24.93 23.59
CA MET A 229 15.26 25.07 24.97
C MET A 229 16.43 25.08 25.97
N GLY A 230 17.46 24.25 25.75
CA GLY A 230 18.67 24.22 26.58
C GLY A 230 19.45 25.53 26.50
N ILE A 231 19.59 26.10 25.30
CA ILE A 231 20.27 27.39 25.08
C ILE A 231 19.50 28.53 25.73
N VAL A 232 18.18 28.60 25.56
CA VAL A 232 17.34 29.66 26.13
C VAL A 232 17.33 29.62 27.67
N ARG A 233 17.44 28.42 28.28
CA ARG A 233 17.44 28.25 29.73
C ARG A 233 18.80 28.43 30.40
N SER A 234 19.91 28.39 29.66
CA SER A 234 21.27 28.49 30.21
C SER A 234 21.76 29.94 30.31
N ARG A 235 22.59 30.24 31.33
CA ARG A 235 23.12 31.59 31.60
C ARG A 235 24.62 31.56 31.92
N GLY A 236 25.34 32.63 31.57
CA GLY A 236 26.78 32.77 31.88
C GLY A 236 27.64 31.64 31.30
N LYS A 237 28.62 31.14 32.06
CA LYS A 237 29.55 30.07 31.63
C LYS A 237 28.84 28.76 31.26
N THR A 238 27.67 28.47 31.82
CA THR A 238 26.87 27.29 31.45
C THR A 238 26.31 27.38 30.03
N ARG A 239 26.03 28.59 29.54
CA ARG A 239 25.51 28.81 28.18
C ARG A 239 26.56 28.50 27.13
N LEU A 240 27.83 28.85 27.37
CA LEU A 240 28.93 28.49 26.49
C LEU A 240 29.09 26.97 26.37
N GLY A 241 29.04 26.25 27.50
CA GLY A 241 29.08 24.79 27.51
C GLY A 241 27.90 24.14 26.77
N VAL A 242 26.68 24.65 26.95
CA VAL A 242 25.49 24.17 26.23
C VAL A 242 25.58 24.48 24.73
N LEU A 243 26.11 25.63 24.34
CA LEU A 243 26.32 25.99 22.93
C LEU A 243 27.36 25.08 22.26
N LEU A 244 28.48 24.79 22.93
CA LEU A 244 29.49 23.85 22.43
C LEU A 244 28.93 22.42 22.30
N LEU A 245 28.17 21.97 23.30
CA LEU A 245 27.49 20.67 23.25
C LEU A 245 26.43 20.64 22.13
N ALA A 246 25.67 21.71 21.96
CA ALA A 246 24.69 21.84 20.88
C ALA A 246 25.35 21.79 19.51
N LEU A 247 26.46 22.53 19.32
CA LEU A 247 27.25 22.51 18.10
C LEU A 247 27.79 21.10 17.82
N LEU A 248 28.39 20.43 18.81
CA LEU A 248 28.86 19.05 18.67
C LEU A 248 27.72 18.09 18.29
N THR A 249 26.56 18.24 18.94
CA THR A 249 25.39 17.39 18.68
C THR A 249 24.81 17.64 17.30
N ILE A 250 24.79 18.89 16.84
CA ILE A 250 24.39 19.25 15.47
C ILE A 250 25.40 18.69 14.47
N CYS A 251 26.71 18.82 14.70
CA CYS A 251 27.73 18.25 13.82
C CYS A 251 27.61 16.71 13.73
N LEU A 252 27.40 16.03 14.86
CA LEU A 252 27.19 14.58 14.89
C LEU A 252 25.90 14.19 14.16
N ALA A 253 24.80 14.90 14.44
CA ALA A 253 23.52 14.68 13.77
C ALA A 253 23.65 14.92 12.27
N VAL A 254 24.26 16.03 11.83
CA VAL A 254 24.54 16.31 10.41
C VAL A 254 25.40 15.21 9.81
N GLY A 255 26.45 14.72 10.48
CA GLY A 255 27.24 13.59 10.00
C GLY A 255 26.41 12.32 9.77
N VAL A 256 25.55 11.97 10.73
CA VAL A 256 24.63 10.81 10.65
C VAL A 256 23.51 11.03 9.60
N LEU A 257 23.05 12.27 9.42
CA LEU A 257 22.05 12.60 8.41
C LEU A 257 22.67 12.59 7.01
N MET A 258 23.91 13.08 6.86
CA MET A 258 24.67 13.04 5.61
C MET A 258 25.11 11.62 5.24
N SER A 259 25.29 10.71 6.21
CA SER A 259 25.47 9.29 5.89
C SER A 259 24.20 8.65 5.31
N ASN A 260 23.02 9.27 5.46
CA ASN A 260 21.76 8.80 4.91
C ASN A 260 21.49 9.38 3.51
N PRO A 261 21.48 8.56 2.43
CA PRO A 261 21.25 9.03 1.08
C PRO A 261 19.89 9.72 0.87
N ARG A 262 18.84 9.40 1.67
CA ARG A 262 17.52 10.06 1.57
C ARG A 262 17.52 11.51 2.02
N ILE A 263 18.49 11.91 2.83
CA ILE A 263 18.61 13.27 3.33
C ILE A 263 19.58 14.05 2.45
N ARG A 264 20.63 13.40 1.95
CA ARG A 264 21.45 13.95 0.87
C ARG A 264 20.60 14.29 -0.36
N SER A 265 19.61 13.47 -0.72
CA SER A 265 18.71 13.79 -1.84
C SER A 265 17.76 14.98 -1.58
N LEU A 266 17.63 15.45 -0.33
CA LEU A 266 16.86 16.67 0.00
C LEU A 266 17.70 17.95 -0.12
N VAL A 267 19.03 17.83 -0.16
CA VAL A 267 19.97 18.94 -0.30
C VAL A 267 20.86 18.62 -1.49
N PRO A 268 20.47 18.99 -2.73
CA PRO A 268 21.30 18.76 -3.90
C PRO A 268 22.56 19.61 -3.77
N ILE A 269 23.65 19.00 -3.33
CA ILE A 269 24.98 19.62 -3.31
C ILE A 269 25.79 18.90 -4.39
N ASP A 270 25.76 19.45 -5.60
CA ASP A 270 26.68 19.03 -6.66
C ASP A 270 28.07 19.59 -6.35
N ILE A 271 28.97 18.73 -5.86
CA ILE A 271 30.40 19.01 -5.80
C ILE A 271 31.05 18.12 -6.85
N GLY A 272 31.17 18.64 -8.08
CA GLY A 272 32.03 18.06 -9.12
C GLY A 272 31.34 17.68 -10.43
N SER A 273 31.03 18.67 -11.27
CA SER A 273 31.22 18.65 -12.73
C SER A 273 30.72 19.99 -13.33
N ALA A 274 31.26 20.37 -14.48
CA ALA A 274 31.19 21.69 -15.12
C ALA A 274 29.78 22.33 -15.23
N PRO A 275 29.68 23.68 -15.36
CA PRO A 275 28.41 24.39 -15.36
C PRO A 275 27.63 24.16 -16.67
N GLN A 276 26.80 23.13 -16.70
CA GLN A 276 25.66 23.06 -17.62
C GLN A 276 24.39 23.36 -16.85
N ALA A 277 23.75 24.49 -17.21
CA ALA A 277 22.42 24.96 -16.83
C ALA A 277 21.79 24.26 -15.61
N THR A 278 21.86 24.95 -14.46
CA THR A 278 21.10 24.70 -13.23
C THR A 278 19.59 24.77 -13.50
N THR A 279 19.03 23.72 -14.09
CA THR A 279 17.62 23.42 -13.92
C THR A 279 17.50 22.69 -12.59
N LEU A 280 16.99 23.40 -11.57
CA LEU A 280 16.49 22.81 -10.34
C LEU A 280 15.39 21.83 -10.73
N ARG A 281 15.72 20.60 -11.10
CA ARG A 281 14.76 19.50 -11.14
C ARG A 281 14.57 19.08 -9.69
N PRO A 282 13.40 19.35 -9.07
CA PRO A 282 13.10 18.67 -7.83
C PRO A 282 13.08 17.20 -8.19
N VAL A 283 13.98 16.41 -7.59
CA VAL A 283 13.92 14.95 -7.67
C VAL A 283 12.62 14.58 -6.97
N THR A 284 11.54 14.51 -7.72
CA THR A 284 10.24 14.01 -7.29
C THR A 284 10.38 12.52 -7.09
N ASP A 285 10.91 12.13 -5.93
CA ASP A 285 10.89 10.77 -5.43
C ASP A 285 9.46 10.22 -5.54
N GLY A 286 9.28 9.02 -6.11
CA GLY A 286 7.97 8.35 -6.22
C GLY A 286 7.14 8.33 -4.93
N PRO A 287 7.74 8.18 -3.73
CA PRO A 287 7.02 8.31 -2.46
C PRO A 287 6.43 9.70 -2.15
N THR A 288 6.91 10.78 -2.77
CA THR A 288 6.42 12.15 -2.55
C THR A 288 5.25 12.46 -3.47
N SER A 289 5.31 12.09 -4.75
CA SER A 289 4.16 12.21 -5.67
C SER A 289 2.98 11.34 -5.20
N ASP A 290 3.27 10.13 -4.71
CA ASP A 290 2.27 9.23 -4.13
C ASP A 290 1.46 9.90 -3.02
N ARG A 291 2.13 10.60 -2.10
CA ARG A 291 1.48 11.30 -0.99
C ARG A 291 0.64 12.49 -1.46
N PHE A 292 1.08 13.20 -2.49
CA PHE A 292 0.29 14.27 -3.09
C PHE A 292 -1.02 13.74 -3.66
N PHE A 293 -0.98 12.65 -4.43
CA PHE A 293 -2.18 12.03 -4.98
C PHE A 293 -3.08 11.39 -3.92
N MET A 294 -2.51 10.80 -2.88
CA MET A 294 -3.30 10.35 -1.71
C MET A 294 -3.98 11.54 -1.01
N ALA A 295 -3.31 12.68 -0.88
CA ALA A 295 -3.94 13.87 -0.32
C ALA A 295 -5.08 14.38 -1.21
N GLN A 296 -4.91 14.37 -2.53
CA GLN A 296 -5.99 14.69 -3.48
C GLN A 296 -7.15 13.71 -3.35
N ALA A 297 -6.89 12.40 -3.19
CA ALA A 297 -7.93 11.41 -2.94
C ALA A 297 -8.69 11.69 -1.62
N ALA A 298 -7.99 12.15 -0.58
CA ALA A 298 -8.62 12.57 0.68
C ALA A 298 -9.60 13.74 0.48
N ILE A 299 -9.22 14.72 -0.33
CA ILE A 299 -10.06 15.87 -0.69
C ILE A 299 -11.28 15.39 -1.49
N ASN A 300 -11.07 14.54 -2.49
CA ASN A 300 -12.14 13.93 -3.29
C ASN A 300 -13.16 13.19 -2.40
N ILE A 301 -12.67 12.42 -1.42
CA ILE A 301 -13.52 11.72 -0.44
C ILE A 301 -14.32 12.72 0.39
N LEU A 302 -13.70 13.76 0.94
CA LEU A 302 -14.39 14.76 1.77
C LEU A 302 -15.43 15.55 0.99
N GLN A 303 -15.20 15.80 -0.30
CA GLN A 303 -16.17 16.44 -1.20
C GLN A 303 -17.42 15.59 -1.40
N ASP A 304 -17.26 14.27 -1.59
CA ASP A 304 -18.37 13.33 -1.75
C ASP A 304 -19.06 12.99 -0.42
N ARG A 305 -18.28 12.88 0.65
CA ARG A 305 -18.64 12.29 1.95
C ARG A 305 -18.13 13.16 3.11
N PRO A 306 -18.71 14.36 3.34
CA PRO A 306 -18.24 15.29 4.38
C PRO A 306 -18.36 14.74 5.81
N LEU A 307 -19.24 13.75 6.03
CA LEU A 307 -19.41 13.04 7.30
C LEU A 307 -18.50 11.80 7.44
N GLY A 308 -17.68 11.51 6.43
CA GLY A 308 -16.72 10.40 6.43
C GLY A 308 -17.22 9.13 5.75
N LEU A 309 -16.29 8.20 5.53
CA LEU A 309 -16.53 6.88 4.92
C LEU A 309 -16.91 5.78 5.91
N GLY A 310 -16.76 6.01 7.21
CA GLY A 310 -16.76 4.98 8.23
C GLY A 310 -15.35 4.41 8.48
N PRO A 311 -14.97 4.13 9.73
CA PRO A 311 -13.67 3.56 10.05
C PRO A 311 -13.34 2.29 9.25
N GLY A 312 -12.12 2.21 8.70
CA GLY A 312 -11.63 1.06 7.93
C GLY A 312 -12.23 0.85 6.53
N ASN A 313 -13.13 1.73 6.07
CA ASN A 313 -13.74 1.61 4.73
C ASN A 313 -12.82 2.10 3.59
N LEU A 314 -11.79 2.90 3.89
CA LEU A 314 -10.96 3.57 2.87
C LEU A 314 -10.43 2.60 1.82
N GLY A 315 -9.78 1.51 2.24
CA GLY A 315 -9.17 0.54 1.32
C GLY A 315 -10.15 -0.11 0.34
N ARG A 316 -11.45 -0.13 0.65
CA ARG A 316 -12.49 -0.73 -0.23
C ARG A 316 -13.05 0.23 -1.25
N VAL A 317 -12.88 1.53 -1.02
CA VAL A 317 -13.47 2.59 -1.84
C VAL A 317 -12.43 3.48 -2.49
N TYR A 318 -11.15 3.38 -2.11
CA TYR A 318 -10.07 4.25 -2.58
C TYR A 318 -10.04 4.39 -4.11
N GLU A 319 -10.15 3.29 -4.87
CA GLU A 319 -10.09 3.32 -6.34
C GLU A 319 -11.14 4.23 -6.99
N ARG A 320 -12.28 4.45 -6.32
CA ARG A 320 -13.33 5.37 -6.79
C ARG A 320 -12.91 6.83 -6.70
N TYR A 321 -12.01 7.18 -5.78
CA TYR A 321 -11.57 8.56 -5.51
C TYR A 321 -10.13 8.83 -5.94
N ARG A 322 -9.43 7.80 -6.42
CA ARG A 322 -8.07 7.86 -6.94
C ARG A 322 -7.99 8.88 -8.10
N PRO A 323 -7.06 9.86 -8.08
CA PRO A 323 -6.95 10.82 -9.18
C PRO A 323 -6.60 10.13 -10.51
N LEU A 324 -7.08 10.70 -11.62
CA LEU A 324 -6.86 10.15 -12.97
C LEU A 324 -5.37 10.21 -13.34
N GLU A 325 -4.70 11.28 -12.95
CA GLU A 325 -3.34 11.66 -13.32
C GLU A 325 -2.27 10.77 -12.64
N VAL A 326 -2.68 9.85 -11.76
CA VAL A 326 -1.80 8.82 -11.18
C VAL A 326 -1.46 7.72 -12.19
N GLY A 327 -2.20 7.65 -13.29
CA GLY A 327 -1.97 6.71 -14.39
C GLY A 327 -2.05 5.26 -13.93
N THR A 328 -0.90 4.58 -13.79
CA THR A 328 -0.83 3.14 -13.47
C THR A 328 -0.52 2.80 -12.01
N GLY A 329 -0.22 3.77 -11.13
CA GLY A 329 0.15 3.47 -9.74
C GLY A 329 -0.85 3.87 -8.66
N LEU A 330 -0.53 3.64 -7.38
CA LEU A 330 -1.50 3.76 -6.26
C LEU A 330 -2.77 2.92 -6.42
N ASN A 331 -2.71 1.79 -7.11
CA ASN A 331 -3.81 0.83 -7.03
C ASN A 331 -3.75 0.13 -5.67
N GLN A 332 -4.90 -0.23 -5.12
CA GLN A 332 -5.07 -1.01 -3.89
C GLN A 332 -4.44 -0.36 -2.66
N VAL A 333 -4.64 0.95 -2.49
CA VAL A 333 -4.15 1.71 -1.33
C VAL A 333 -5.03 1.47 -0.10
N GLN A 334 -4.41 1.01 0.99
CA GLN A 334 -5.08 0.84 2.28
C GLN A 334 -5.31 2.17 3.01
N GLN A 335 -4.29 3.05 2.99
CA GLN A 335 -4.18 4.23 3.84
C GLN A 335 -3.56 5.41 3.10
N LEU A 336 -3.94 6.63 3.47
CA LEU A 336 -3.53 7.87 2.78
C LEU A 336 -2.11 8.36 3.12
N HIS A 337 -1.35 7.59 3.92
CA HIS A 337 -0.02 7.98 4.42
C HIS A 337 0.01 9.37 5.08
N ASN A 338 -1.08 9.77 5.73
CA ASN A 338 -1.19 11.00 6.50
C ASN A 338 -2.31 10.86 7.53
N LEU A 339 -1.97 10.91 8.82
CA LEU A 339 -2.91 10.66 9.91
C LEU A 339 -4.10 11.65 9.92
N PRO A 340 -3.90 12.98 9.87
CA PRO A 340 -5.02 13.92 9.77
C PRO A 340 -5.95 13.65 8.59
N LEU A 341 -5.40 13.40 7.39
CA LEU A 341 -6.19 13.14 6.19
C LEU A 341 -6.91 11.78 6.25
N GLN A 342 -6.29 10.77 6.86
CA GLN A 342 -6.95 9.48 7.12
C GLN A 342 -8.16 9.67 8.03
N ILE A 343 -7.98 10.39 9.15
CA ILE A 343 -9.07 10.71 10.08
C ILE A 343 -10.17 11.50 9.36
N ALA A 344 -9.81 12.46 8.50
CA ALA A 344 -10.75 13.23 7.72
C ALA A 344 -11.56 12.35 6.75
N ALA A 345 -10.88 11.47 6.01
CA ALA A 345 -11.52 10.59 5.06
C ALA A 345 -12.49 9.60 5.74
N GLU A 346 -12.13 9.08 6.91
CA GLU A 346 -12.95 8.08 7.61
C GLU A 346 -14.01 8.68 8.53
N LEU A 347 -13.76 9.80 9.19
CA LEU A 347 -14.67 10.42 10.18
C LEU A 347 -15.21 11.80 9.74
N GLY A 348 -14.88 12.23 8.53
CA GLY A 348 -15.34 13.51 7.97
C GLY A 348 -14.71 14.73 8.62
N VAL A 349 -15.35 15.88 8.41
CA VAL A 349 -14.95 17.17 8.99
C VAL A 349 -14.98 17.12 10.53
N GLY A 350 -15.92 16.34 11.11
CA GLY A 350 -15.96 16.09 12.56
C GLY A 350 -14.70 15.41 13.07
N GLY A 351 -14.16 14.43 12.34
CA GLY A 351 -12.86 13.82 12.63
C GLY A 351 -11.70 14.81 12.68
N LEU A 352 -11.62 15.72 11.70
CA LEU A 352 -10.60 16.78 11.68
C LEU A 352 -10.73 17.72 12.88
N ALA A 353 -11.96 18.10 13.23
CA ALA A 353 -12.21 18.93 14.41
C ALA A 353 -11.76 18.24 15.70
N LEU A 354 -11.99 16.92 15.83
CA LEU A 354 -11.51 16.12 16.97
C LEU A 354 -9.99 16.01 17.02
N TYR A 355 -9.33 15.84 15.87
CA TYR A 355 -7.87 15.85 15.80
C TYR A 355 -7.30 17.20 16.26
N GLY A 356 -7.83 18.31 15.73
CA GLY A 356 -7.44 19.66 16.16
C GLY A 356 -7.73 19.90 17.65
N GLY A 357 -8.90 19.46 18.13
CA GLY A 357 -9.27 19.53 19.55
C GLY A 357 -8.32 18.76 20.46
N THR A 358 -7.83 17.59 20.02
CA THR A 358 -6.83 16.80 20.75
C THR A 358 -5.50 17.55 20.87
N VAL A 359 -5.03 18.16 19.77
CA VAL A 359 -3.81 18.99 19.78
C VAL A 359 -3.98 20.18 20.72
N ILE A 360 -5.14 20.86 20.69
CA ILE A 360 -5.45 21.98 21.58
C ILE A 360 -5.44 21.52 23.04
N CYS A 361 -6.09 20.40 23.38
CA CYS A 361 -6.11 19.88 24.75
C CYS A 361 -4.70 19.48 25.23
N LEU A 362 -3.87 18.87 24.38
CA LEU A 362 -2.47 18.57 24.71
C LEU A 362 -1.65 19.85 24.97
N VAL A 363 -1.84 20.89 24.16
CA VAL A 363 -1.16 22.18 24.36
C VAL A 363 -1.62 22.86 25.64
N GLN A 364 -2.93 22.86 25.92
CA GLN A 364 -3.48 23.41 27.16
C GLN A 364 -2.95 22.67 28.38
N LEU A 365 -2.97 21.33 28.36
CA LEU A 365 -2.42 20.48 29.39
C LEU A 365 -0.92 20.76 29.62
N HIS A 366 -0.14 20.88 28.53
CA HIS A 366 1.28 21.19 28.62
C HIS A 366 1.56 22.53 29.31
N ARG A 367 0.75 23.57 29.03
CA ARG A 367 0.91 24.89 29.66
C ARG A 367 0.76 24.81 31.17
N GLN A 368 -0.14 23.95 31.67
CA GLN A 368 -0.37 23.79 33.10
C GLN A 368 0.80 23.16 33.84
N PHE A 369 1.60 22.33 33.16
CA PHE A 369 2.76 21.66 33.79
C PHE A 369 3.85 22.62 34.28
N LYS A 370 3.86 23.87 33.85
CA LYS A 370 4.75 24.91 34.42
C LYS A 370 4.52 25.12 35.91
N HIS A 371 3.31 24.86 36.39
CA HIS A 371 2.89 25.05 37.78
C HIS A 371 3.12 23.83 38.67
N LEU A 372 3.60 22.71 38.12
CA LEU A 372 3.91 21.52 38.94
C LEU A 372 5.09 21.81 39.87
N ALA A 373 4.92 21.47 41.16
CA ALA A 373 5.93 21.68 42.18
C ALA A 373 7.17 20.79 41.98
N SER A 374 6.95 19.53 41.58
CA SER A 374 8.03 18.54 41.39
C SER A 374 8.84 18.80 40.11
N PRO A 375 10.16 19.08 40.19
CA PRO A 375 11.03 19.18 39.02
C PRO A 375 11.03 17.90 38.17
N GLN A 376 10.94 16.74 38.82
CA GLN A 376 10.88 15.44 38.17
C GLN A 376 9.60 15.29 37.34
N HIS A 377 8.44 15.70 37.87
CA HIS A 377 7.16 15.67 37.15
C HIS A 377 7.17 16.63 35.96
N ARG A 378 7.72 17.84 36.14
CA ARG A 378 7.90 18.80 35.04
C ARG A 378 8.73 18.22 33.90
N GLN A 379 9.85 17.59 34.22
CA GLN A 379 10.70 16.98 33.21
C GLN A 379 10.01 15.80 32.51
N LEU A 380 9.37 14.90 33.26
CA LEU A 380 8.66 13.76 32.69
C LEU A 380 7.54 14.21 31.74
N SER A 381 6.78 15.22 32.13
CA SER A 381 5.71 15.79 31.30
C SER A 381 6.22 16.41 30.00
N LEU A 382 7.35 17.13 30.05
CA LEU A 382 8.01 17.69 28.87
C LEU A 382 8.45 16.59 27.90
N MET A 383 9.06 15.52 28.41
CA MET A 383 9.59 14.43 27.60
C MET A 383 8.48 13.61 26.94
N ALA A 384 7.39 13.34 27.64
CA ALA A 384 6.20 12.72 27.05
C ALA A 384 5.54 13.64 25.99
N THR A 385 5.47 14.97 26.23
CA THR A 385 4.98 15.94 25.23
C THR A 385 5.84 15.94 23.96
N LEU A 386 7.17 15.89 24.12
CA LEU A 386 8.12 15.77 23.01
C LEU A 386 7.92 14.45 22.24
N GLY A 387 7.60 13.34 22.92
CA GLY A 387 7.22 12.08 22.25
C GLY A 387 6.02 12.26 21.31
N PHE A 388 4.95 12.90 21.77
CA PHE A 388 3.78 13.23 20.93
C PHE A 388 4.13 14.14 19.76
N LEU A 389 4.99 15.14 19.95
CA LEU A 389 5.40 16.05 18.87
C LEU A 389 6.22 15.31 17.80
N GLY A 390 7.19 14.48 18.20
CA GLY A 390 8.01 13.71 17.27
C GLY A 390 7.18 12.71 16.46
N TYR A 391 6.28 11.99 17.14
CA TYR A 391 5.33 11.10 16.49
C TYR A 391 4.35 11.86 15.60
N GLY A 392 3.85 13.02 16.05
CA GLY A 392 2.95 13.89 15.29
C GLY A 392 3.54 14.26 13.94
N VAL A 393 4.81 14.68 13.90
CA VAL A 393 5.54 14.94 12.63
C VAL A 393 5.66 13.68 11.78
N SER A 394 6.04 12.55 12.38
CA SER A 394 6.13 11.27 11.65
C SER A 394 4.79 10.90 11.00
N SER A 395 3.68 11.10 11.73
CA SER A 395 2.32 10.77 11.31
C SER A 395 1.75 11.66 10.21
N LEU A 396 2.39 12.79 9.88
CA LEU A 396 2.04 13.58 8.69
C LEU A 396 2.42 12.87 7.39
N THR A 397 3.21 11.80 7.50
CA THR A 397 3.79 11.07 6.36
C THR A 397 3.49 9.57 6.37
N ASP A 398 2.71 9.11 7.35
CA ASP A 398 2.21 7.74 7.48
C ASP A 398 0.96 7.68 8.38
N TYR A 399 0.10 6.67 8.22
CA TYR A 399 -0.99 6.37 9.15
C TYR A 399 -0.65 5.10 9.94
N GLN A 400 -0.84 5.13 11.27
CA GLN A 400 -0.27 4.09 12.15
C GLN A 400 -1.14 3.77 13.38
N LEU A 401 -2.32 4.38 13.53
CA LEU A 401 -3.15 4.20 14.74
C LEU A 401 -3.81 2.81 14.84
N GLU A 402 -3.86 2.07 13.75
CA GLU A 402 -4.30 0.67 13.74
C GLU A 402 -3.26 -0.30 14.32
N ASN A 403 -2.03 0.16 14.54
CA ASN A 403 -0.96 -0.66 15.09
C ASN A 403 -1.05 -0.69 16.62
N ILE A 404 -1.41 -1.84 17.18
CA ILE A 404 -1.63 -2.03 18.63
C ILE A 404 -0.44 -1.52 19.48
N PRO A 405 0.82 -1.89 19.23
CA PRO A 405 1.98 -1.31 19.92
C PRO A 405 2.00 0.21 19.96
N ILE A 406 1.79 0.88 18.82
CA ILE A 406 1.83 2.34 18.72
C ILE A 406 0.64 2.96 19.46
N ALA A 407 -0.58 2.47 19.24
CA ALA A 407 -1.79 2.98 19.87
C ALA A 407 -1.79 2.80 21.40
N VAL A 408 -1.30 1.66 21.90
CA VAL A 408 -1.15 1.41 23.34
C VAL A 408 -0.09 2.32 23.93
N THR A 409 1.06 2.51 23.28
CA THR A 409 2.09 3.45 23.76
C THR A 409 1.58 4.88 23.81
N LEU A 410 0.85 5.34 22.78
CA LEU A 410 0.18 6.64 22.78
C LEU A 410 -0.81 6.76 23.96
N SER A 411 -1.62 5.72 24.19
CA SER A 411 -2.58 5.68 25.29
C SER A 411 -1.88 5.76 26.66
N VAL A 412 -0.80 5.01 26.86
CA VAL A 412 -0.02 5.01 28.10
C VAL A 412 0.65 6.37 28.32
N LEU A 413 1.25 6.96 27.29
CA LEU A 413 1.87 8.28 27.40
C LEU A 413 0.85 9.40 27.66
N LEU A 414 -0.32 9.34 27.03
CA LEU A 414 -1.44 10.26 27.32
C LEU A 414 -1.86 10.13 28.78
N VAL A 415 -2.08 8.91 29.26
CA VAL A 415 -2.45 8.66 30.66
C VAL A 415 -1.36 9.14 31.63
N SER A 416 -0.07 8.95 31.30
CA SER A 416 1.02 9.49 32.10
C SER A 416 0.94 11.02 32.21
N LEU A 417 0.67 11.73 31.10
CA LEU A 417 0.46 13.18 31.12
C LEU A 417 -0.76 13.58 31.97
N LEU A 418 -1.88 12.89 31.80
CA LEU A 418 -3.11 13.16 32.55
C LEU A 418 -2.94 12.92 34.05
N LYS A 419 -2.21 11.86 34.45
CA LYS A 419 -1.91 11.59 35.87
C LYS A 419 -1.01 12.65 36.50
N LEU A 420 -0.06 13.19 35.74
CA LEU A 420 0.74 14.32 36.20
C LEU A 420 -0.12 15.59 36.33
N GLY A 421 -1.10 15.77 35.42
CA GLY A 421 -2.06 16.87 35.49
C GLY A 421 -3.11 16.71 36.59
N GLN A 422 -3.40 15.49 37.04
CA GLN A 422 -4.41 15.21 38.07
C GLN A 422 -4.14 15.97 39.39
N GLU A 423 -2.87 16.29 39.71
CA GLU A 423 -2.52 17.17 40.84
C GLU A 423 -3.26 18.53 40.80
N LEU A 424 -3.81 18.92 39.64
CA LEU A 424 -4.39 20.24 39.37
C LEU A 424 -5.93 20.24 39.24
N THR A 425 -6.56 19.13 38.85
CA THR A 425 -8.03 19.06 38.67
C THR A 425 -8.57 17.69 39.02
N PHE A 426 -9.76 17.65 39.65
CA PHE A 426 -10.42 16.41 40.04
C PHE A 426 -11.90 16.47 39.67
N SER A 427 -12.36 15.50 38.89
CA SER A 427 -13.78 15.22 38.71
C SER A 427 -14.01 13.71 38.73
N THR A 428 -15.08 13.28 39.37
CA THR A 428 -15.39 11.86 39.62
C THR A 428 -16.82 11.55 39.20
N PHE A 429 -17.06 10.31 38.80
CA PHE A 429 -18.42 9.85 38.56
C PHE A 429 -19.22 9.80 39.86
N SER A 430 -20.50 10.19 39.77
CA SER A 430 -21.47 9.91 40.83
C SER A 430 -21.70 8.41 40.96
N LYS A 431 -22.20 7.95 42.12
CA LYS A 431 -22.54 6.53 42.34
C LYS A 431 -23.58 6.02 41.33
N SER A 432 -24.55 6.86 40.95
CA SER A 432 -25.57 6.52 39.95
C SER A 432 -24.94 6.35 38.57
N THR A 433 -24.11 7.32 38.17
CA THR A 433 -23.39 7.29 36.89
C THR A 433 -22.45 6.08 36.79
N GLY A 434 -21.79 5.71 37.89
CA GLY A 434 -20.94 4.51 37.95
C GLY A 434 -21.70 3.21 37.69
N ARG A 435 -22.92 3.06 38.24
CA ARG A 435 -23.77 1.88 37.98
C ARG A 435 -24.16 1.80 36.51
N VAL A 436 -24.67 2.90 35.96
CA VAL A 436 -25.07 2.99 34.54
C VAL A 436 -23.88 2.72 33.63
N GLY A 437 -22.73 3.35 33.89
CA GLY A 437 -21.49 3.12 33.16
C GLY A 437 -21.06 1.66 33.19
N SER A 438 -21.15 0.98 34.35
CA SER A 438 -20.81 -0.45 34.45
C SER A 438 -21.75 -1.36 33.66
N LEU A 439 -23.03 -0.99 33.53
CA LEU A 439 -24.01 -1.72 32.71
C LEU A 439 -23.75 -1.49 31.22
N LEU A 440 -23.50 -0.24 30.82
CA LEU A 440 -23.14 0.10 29.45
C LEU A 440 -21.87 -0.65 29.02
N LEU A 441 -20.82 -0.68 29.85
CA LEU A 441 -19.62 -1.47 29.56
C LEU A 441 -19.90 -2.96 29.44
N LEU A 442 -20.79 -3.52 30.26
CA LEU A 442 -21.17 -4.92 30.15
C LEU A 442 -21.88 -5.21 28.81
N ILE A 443 -22.80 -4.33 28.39
CA ILE A 443 -23.47 -4.41 27.09
C ILE A 443 -22.43 -4.33 25.96
N THR A 444 -21.48 -3.38 26.04
CA THR A 444 -20.39 -3.25 25.06
C THR A 444 -19.54 -4.51 24.98
N VAL A 445 -19.20 -5.14 26.12
CA VAL A 445 -18.46 -6.42 26.13
C VAL A 445 -19.24 -7.52 25.41
N VAL A 446 -20.54 -7.65 25.69
CA VAL A 446 -21.39 -8.66 25.02
C VAL A 446 -21.39 -8.44 23.50
N LEU A 447 -21.56 -7.19 23.05
CA LEU A 447 -21.51 -6.83 21.63
C LEU A 447 -20.14 -7.16 21.01
N ILE A 448 -19.05 -6.78 21.68
CA ILE A 448 -17.68 -7.05 21.23
C ILE A 448 -17.44 -8.55 21.08
N VAL A 449 -17.77 -9.34 22.10
CA VAL A 449 -17.55 -10.80 22.07
C VAL A 449 -18.38 -11.47 20.99
N GLN A 450 -19.63 -11.04 20.77
CA GLN A 450 -20.46 -11.59 19.69
C GLN A 450 -19.87 -11.30 18.30
N VAL A 451 -19.37 -10.09 18.07
CA VAL A 451 -18.77 -9.70 16.79
C VAL A 451 -17.42 -10.40 16.58
N TRP A 452 -16.56 -10.42 17.61
CA TRP A 452 -15.25 -11.08 17.54
C TRP A 452 -15.37 -12.58 17.36
N LEU A 453 -16.26 -13.27 18.08
CA LEU A 453 -16.42 -14.72 17.95
C LEU A 453 -16.68 -15.15 16.49
N ARG A 454 -17.54 -14.42 15.76
CA ARG A 454 -17.79 -14.68 14.34
C ARG A 454 -16.55 -14.43 13.47
N ALA A 455 -15.86 -13.31 13.69
CA ALA A 455 -14.63 -12.97 12.99
C ALA A 455 -13.50 -13.98 13.24
N ASP A 456 -13.32 -14.41 14.49
CA ASP A 456 -12.27 -15.32 14.91
C ASP A 456 -12.53 -16.74 14.40
N LEU A 457 -13.78 -17.20 14.43
CA LEU A 457 -14.17 -18.47 13.82
C LEU A 457 -13.94 -18.47 12.31
N ALA A 458 -14.28 -17.38 11.62
CA ALA A 458 -13.98 -17.23 10.20
C ALA A 458 -12.46 -17.27 9.95
N LEU A 459 -11.67 -16.53 10.73
CA LEU A 459 -10.21 -16.49 10.63
C LEU A 459 -9.57 -17.87 10.85
N TRP A 460 -10.05 -18.61 11.86
CA TRP A 460 -9.64 -19.98 12.12
C TRP A 460 -9.98 -20.90 10.94
N MET A 461 -11.20 -20.81 10.38
CA MET A 461 -11.59 -21.61 9.22
C MET A 461 -10.75 -21.28 7.99
N THR A 462 -10.48 -20.00 7.72
CA THR A 462 -9.58 -19.58 6.62
C THR A 462 -8.18 -20.12 6.82
N HIS A 463 -7.65 -20.10 8.07
CA HIS A 463 -6.36 -20.70 8.38
C HIS A 463 -6.31 -22.19 8.03
N GLN A 464 -7.34 -22.93 8.44
CA GLN A 464 -7.48 -24.36 8.13
C GLN A 464 -7.60 -24.60 6.63
N GLY A 465 -8.39 -23.79 5.92
CA GLY A 465 -8.53 -23.85 4.47
C GLY A 465 -7.18 -23.70 3.77
N VAL A 466 -6.40 -22.66 4.11
CA VAL A 466 -5.06 -22.44 3.53
C VAL A 466 -4.10 -23.59 3.85
N SER A 467 -4.16 -24.15 5.06
CA SER A 467 -3.34 -25.32 5.42
C SER A 467 -3.71 -26.55 4.59
N LEU A 468 -5.01 -26.81 4.40
CA LEU A 468 -5.52 -27.93 3.60
C LEU A 468 -5.16 -27.78 2.12
N THR A 469 -5.24 -26.56 1.56
CA THR A 469 -4.75 -26.28 0.20
C THR A 469 -3.26 -26.63 0.06
N GLY A 470 -2.43 -26.25 1.05
CA GLY A 470 -1.01 -26.62 1.06
C GLY A 470 -0.73 -28.11 1.17
N GLN A 471 -1.69 -28.90 1.66
CA GLN A 471 -1.64 -30.37 1.73
C GLN A 471 -2.25 -31.05 0.49
N GLY A 472 -2.77 -30.27 -0.48
CA GLY A 472 -3.48 -30.80 -1.65
C GLY A 472 -4.92 -31.26 -1.38
N ASN A 473 -5.46 -31.06 -0.18
CA ASN A 473 -6.84 -31.45 0.16
C ASN A 473 -7.83 -30.34 -0.21
N LEU A 474 -8.05 -30.18 -1.52
CA LEU A 474 -8.76 -29.04 -2.09
C LEU A 474 -10.26 -29.03 -1.76
N SER A 475 -10.94 -30.20 -1.76
CA SER A 475 -12.37 -30.26 -1.42
C SER A 475 -12.65 -29.78 0.01
N GLN A 476 -11.89 -30.26 0.99
CA GLN A 476 -12.05 -29.82 2.38
C GLN A 476 -11.64 -28.34 2.55
N ALA A 477 -10.60 -27.89 1.85
CA ALA A 477 -10.20 -26.49 1.86
C ALA A 477 -11.34 -25.56 1.38
N ASN A 478 -11.99 -25.92 0.27
CA ASN A 478 -13.11 -25.13 -0.27
C ASN A 478 -14.29 -25.06 0.72
N SER A 479 -14.64 -26.18 1.37
CA SER A 479 -15.65 -26.19 2.42
C SER A 479 -15.32 -25.25 3.59
N LYS A 480 -14.03 -25.16 3.98
CA LYS A 480 -13.59 -24.23 5.02
C LYS A 480 -13.70 -22.78 4.56
N PHE A 481 -13.33 -22.47 3.32
CA PHE A 481 -13.46 -21.11 2.78
C PHE A 481 -14.92 -20.66 2.69
N TYR A 482 -15.82 -21.53 2.24
CA TYR A 482 -17.26 -21.25 2.22
C TYR A 482 -17.85 -21.00 3.62
N LYS A 483 -17.51 -21.85 4.60
CA LYS A 483 -17.96 -21.64 5.98
C LYS A 483 -17.37 -20.36 6.58
N ALA A 484 -16.13 -20.03 6.26
CA ALA A 484 -15.51 -18.78 6.69
C ALA A 484 -16.20 -17.54 6.08
N SER A 485 -16.53 -17.57 4.77
CA SER A 485 -17.19 -16.44 4.11
C SER A 485 -18.61 -16.21 4.64
N THR A 486 -19.33 -17.26 5.00
CA THR A 486 -20.66 -17.14 5.63
C THR A 486 -20.61 -16.58 7.06
N LEU A 487 -19.55 -16.88 7.82
CA LEU A 487 -19.36 -16.36 9.18
C LEU A 487 -18.90 -14.89 9.20
N ALA A 488 -18.07 -14.50 8.23
CA ALA A 488 -17.55 -13.15 8.07
C ALA A 488 -17.89 -12.60 6.67
N PRO A 489 -19.18 -12.36 6.36
CA PRO A 489 -19.59 -11.89 5.03
C PRO A 489 -19.02 -10.52 4.67
N TRP A 490 -18.54 -9.76 5.65
CA TRP A 490 -17.86 -8.48 5.43
C TRP A 490 -16.40 -8.65 4.97
N ASP A 491 -15.76 -9.80 5.14
CA ASP A 491 -14.36 -10.06 4.74
C ASP A 491 -14.32 -10.67 3.33
N PRO A 492 -13.72 -10.01 2.32
CA PRO A 492 -13.62 -10.57 0.98
C PRO A 492 -12.68 -11.78 0.88
N ILE A 493 -11.75 -11.96 1.83
CA ILE A 493 -10.63 -12.88 1.67
C ILE A 493 -11.03 -14.35 1.62
N PRO A 494 -11.92 -14.87 2.49
CA PRO A 494 -12.28 -16.28 2.44
C PRO A 494 -12.97 -16.65 1.11
N ALA A 495 -13.92 -15.83 0.65
CA ALA A 495 -14.60 -16.05 -0.62
C ALA A 495 -13.62 -15.96 -1.81
N ALA A 496 -12.72 -14.97 -1.81
CA ALA A 496 -11.70 -14.82 -2.84
C ALA A 496 -10.74 -16.03 -2.93
N LEU A 497 -10.36 -16.61 -1.78
CA LEU A 497 -9.52 -17.80 -1.74
C LEU A 497 -10.25 -19.03 -2.30
N GLY A 498 -11.53 -19.21 -1.96
CA GLY A 498 -12.36 -20.26 -2.55
C GLY A 498 -12.50 -20.09 -4.08
N ALA A 499 -12.78 -18.87 -4.55
CA ALA A 499 -12.92 -18.56 -5.97
C ALA A 499 -11.64 -18.84 -6.75
N GLN A 500 -10.48 -18.41 -6.23
CA GLN A 500 -9.18 -18.69 -6.82
C GLN A 500 -8.91 -20.20 -6.88
N GLN A 501 -9.24 -20.94 -5.83
CA GLN A 501 -9.01 -22.38 -5.79
C GLN A 501 -9.88 -23.11 -6.82
N LEU A 502 -11.16 -22.75 -6.94
CA LEU A 502 -12.06 -23.33 -7.93
C LEU A 502 -11.63 -22.97 -9.36
N SER A 503 -11.18 -21.74 -9.59
CA SER A 503 -10.64 -21.32 -10.90
C SER A 503 -9.42 -22.16 -11.28
N SER A 504 -8.50 -22.40 -10.34
CA SER A 504 -7.33 -23.25 -10.58
C SER A 504 -7.68 -24.72 -10.83
N LEU A 505 -8.71 -25.25 -10.17
CA LEU A 505 -9.20 -26.61 -10.41
C LEU A 505 -9.84 -26.77 -11.80
N ALA A 506 -10.52 -25.72 -12.27
CA ALA A 506 -11.18 -25.72 -13.57
C ALA A 506 -10.18 -25.85 -14.75
N GLU A 507 -8.94 -25.40 -14.58
CA GLU A 507 -7.89 -25.48 -15.62
C GLU A 507 -7.50 -26.93 -15.96
N THR A 508 -7.70 -27.87 -15.05
CA THR A 508 -7.30 -29.28 -15.22
C THR A 508 -8.48 -30.26 -15.22
N ALA A 509 -9.71 -29.75 -15.16
CA ALA A 509 -10.92 -30.56 -15.12
C ALA A 509 -11.42 -30.94 -16.52
N SER A 510 -12.28 -31.95 -16.62
CA SER A 510 -13.04 -32.24 -17.84
C SER A 510 -14.03 -31.11 -18.16
N ASP A 511 -14.42 -30.93 -19.42
CA ASP A 511 -15.25 -29.81 -19.90
C ASP A 511 -16.52 -29.56 -19.06
N GLU A 512 -17.28 -30.61 -18.71
CA GLU A 512 -18.49 -30.47 -17.89
C GLU A 512 -18.18 -29.98 -16.48
N ASN A 513 -17.15 -30.54 -15.85
CA ASN A 513 -16.70 -30.13 -14.52
C ASN A 513 -16.06 -28.75 -14.55
N GLN A 514 -15.36 -28.40 -15.62
CA GLN A 514 -14.75 -27.09 -15.83
C GLN A 514 -15.83 -26.00 -15.84
N LYS A 515 -16.94 -26.21 -16.56
CA LYS A 515 -18.07 -25.28 -16.56
C LYS A 515 -18.64 -25.08 -15.15
N LEU A 516 -18.96 -26.18 -14.45
CA LEU A 516 -19.50 -26.14 -13.10
C LEU A 516 -18.57 -25.39 -12.11
N LEU A 517 -17.28 -25.71 -12.13
CA LEU A 517 -16.29 -25.08 -11.24
C LEU A 517 -16.16 -23.57 -11.50
N ARG A 518 -16.23 -23.14 -12.77
CA ARG A 518 -16.23 -21.71 -13.13
C ARG A 518 -17.50 -21.01 -12.68
N GLU A 519 -18.66 -21.65 -12.78
CA GLU A 519 -19.92 -21.11 -12.27
C GLU A 519 -19.85 -20.89 -10.75
N GLU A 520 -19.34 -21.87 -9.99
CA GLU A 520 -19.13 -21.71 -8.55
C GLU A 520 -18.09 -20.62 -8.21
N ALA A 521 -17.00 -20.52 -8.98
CA ALA A 521 -16.01 -19.47 -8.80
C ALA A 521 -16.60 -18.07 -9.04
N ILE A 522 -17.46 -17.92 -10.07
CA ILE A 522 -18.21 -16.69 -10.33
C ILE A 522 -19.07 -16.30 -9.13
N GLN A 523 -19.80 -17.25 -8.53
CA GLN A 523 -20.63 -16.97 -7.35
C GLN A 523 -19.80 -16.45 -6.17
N LEU A 524 -18.63 -17.04 -5.92
CA LEU A 524 -17.72 -16.58 -4.87
C LEU A 524 -17.07 -15.23 -5.18
N TYR A 525 -16.72 -14.94 -6.44
CA TYR A 525 -16.24 -13.61 -6.83
C TYR A 525 -17.34 -12.56 -6.72
N GLN A 526 -18.60 -12.88 -7.06
CA GLN A 526 -19.74 -11.99 -6.81
C GLN A 526 -19.90 -11.70 -5.32
N GLN A 527 -19.81 -12.71 -4.44
CA GLN A 527 -19.81 -12.51 -2.99
C GLN A 527 -18.66 -11.58 -2.53
N THR A 528 -17.46 -11.80 -3.08
CA THR A 528 -16.29 -10.96 -2.81
C THR A 528 -16.53 -9.50 -3.21
N LEU A 529 -17.11 -9.28 -4.39
CA LEU A 529 -17.40 -7.95 -4.93
C LEU A 529 -18.54 -7.22 -4.22
N ARG A 530 -19.44 -7.91 -3.50
CA ARG A 530 -20.42 -7.23 -2.63
C ARG A 530 -19.75 -6.42 -1.52
N VAL A 531 -18.55 -6.83 -1.08
CA VAL A 531 -17.84 -6.19 0.03
C VAL A 531 -16.53 -5.50 -0.36
N ALA A 532 -16.08 -5.72 -1.60
CA ALA A 532 -14.97 -5.01 -2.23
C ALA A 532 -15.29 -4.65 -3.69
N PRO A 533 -16.37 -3.87 -3.95
CA PRO A 533 -16.91 -3.64 -5.30
C PRO A 533 -15.96 -2.87 -6.22
N ASN A 534 -15.03 -2.10 -5.65
CA ASN A 534 -14.05 -1.32 -6.41
C ASN A 534 -12.68 -2.00 -6.48
N ASP A 535 -12.59 -3.30 -6.18
CA ASP A 535 -11.36 -4.05 -6.40
C ASP A 535 -11.21 -4.39 -7.89
N ILE A 536 -10.19 -3.80 -8.52
CA ILE A 536 -9.90 -3.93 -9.95
C ILE A 536 -9.71 -5.40 -10.33
N TRP A 537 -9.02 -6.19 -9.50
CA TRP A 537 -8.63 -7.57 -9.85
C TRP A 537 -9.76 -8.57 -9.61
N PHE A 538 -10.60 -8.37 -8.60
CA PHE A 538 -11.81 -9.19 -8.46
C PHE A 538 -12.79 -8.96 -9.61
N ASN A 539 -12.95 -7.72 -10.08
CA ASN A 539 -13.77 -7.43 -11.26
C ASN A 539 -13.16 -8.03 -12.54
N GLN A 540 -11.83 -7.95 -12.71
CA GLN A 540 -11.13 -8.58 -13.85
C GLN A 540 -11.36 -10.11 -13.87
N ASN A 541 -11.19 -10.79 -12.73
CA ASN A 541 -11.37 -12.23 -12.65
C ASN A 541 -12.82 -12.64 -12.92
N LEU A 542 -13.79 -11.89 -12.38
CA LEU A 542 -15.20 -12.10 -12.68
C LEU A 542 -15.47 -11.95 -14.19
N ALA A 543 -14.94 -10.90 -14.82
CA ALA A 543 -15.13 -10.63 -16.24
C ALA A 543 -14.59 -11.76 -17.12
N VAL A 544 -13.37 -12.24 -16.81
CA VAL A 544 -12.73 -13.32 -17.55
C VAL A 544 -13.52 -14.62 -17.43
N LEU A 545 -13.91 -15.01 -16.21
CA LEU A 545 -14.70 -16.24 -16.02
C LEU A 545 -16.08 -16.15 -16.69
N ALA A 546 -16.75 -14.99 -16.59
CA ALA A 546 -18.02 -14.76 -17.26
C ALA A 546 -17.88 -14.86 -18.79
N TRP A 547 -16.81 -14.29 -19.36
CA TRP A 547 -16.49 -14.41 -20.78
C TRP A 547 -16.27 -15.86 -21.21
N GLN A 548 -15.49 -16.63 -20.45
CA GLN A 548 -15.23 -18.05 -20.72
C GLN A 548 -16.50 -18.92 -20.72
N LEU A 549 -17.54 -18.52 -19.98
CA LEU A 549 -18.84 -19.20 -19.96
C LEU A 549 -19.84 -18.66 -20.99
N GLY A 550 -19.47 -17.64 -21.77
CA GLY A 550 -20.38 -16.98 -22.71
C GLY A 550 -21.40 -16.05 -22.06
N HIS A 551 -21.21 -15.68 -20.79
CA HIS A 551 -22.05 -14.70 -20.08
C HIS A 551 -21.62 -13.26 -20.46
N VAL A 552 -21.84 -12.89 -21.73
CA VAL A 552 -21.31 -11.65 -22.34
C VAL A 552 -21.71 -10.38 -21.58
N GLU A 553 -22.97 -10.25 -21.16
CA GLU A 553 -23.45 -9.09 -20.40
C GLU A 553 -22.76 -8.94 -19.04
N GLN A 554 -22.59 -10.06 -18.33
CA GLN A 554 -21.92 -10.05 -17.03
C GLN A 554 -20.43 -9.71 -17.17
N ALA A 555 -19.78 -10.24 -18.23
CA ALA A 555 -18.41 -9.91 -18.54
C ALA A 555 -18.23 -8.42 -18.84
N HIS A 556 -19.14 -7.85 -19.62
CA HIS A 556 -19.17 -6.41 -19.96
C HIS A 556 -19.37 -5.54 -18.71
N GLN A 557 -20.34 -5.85 -17.85
CA GLN A 557 -20.55 -5.11 -16.60
C GLN A 557 -19.31 -5.11 -15.70
N ALA A 558 -18.64 -6.26 -15.56
CA ALA A 558 -17.46 -6.39 -14.73
C ALA A 558 -16.23 -5.69 -15.34
N ILE A 559 -15.99 -5.81 -16.65
CA ILE A 559 -14.80 -5.24 -17.29
C ILE A 559 -14.91 -3.72 -17.50
N THR A 560 -16.11 -3.19 -17.71
CA THR A 560 -16.37 -1.74 -17.78
C THR A 560 -16.03 -1.06 -16.46
N LYS A 561 -16.32 -1.71 -15.33
CA LYS A 561 -15.88 -1.28 -14.01
C LYS A 561 -14.36 -1.21 -13.91
N VAL A 562 -13.64 -2.22 -14.42
CA VAL A 562 -12.16 -2.27 -14.40
C VAL A 562 -11.56 -1.08 -15.16
N VAL A 563 -12.04 -0.80 -16.38
CA VAL A 563 -11.48 0.29 -17.20
C VAL A 563 -11.86 1.69 -16.71
N GLN A 564 -12.94 1.83 -15.91
CA GLN A 564 -13.25 3.07 -15.20
C GLN A 564 -12.34 3.29 -13.98
N LEU A 565 -12.01 2.23 -13.23
CA LEU A 565 -11.16 2.30 -12.03
C LEU A 565 -9.66 2.40 -12.37
N SER A 566 -9.23 1.73 -13.45
CA SER A 566 -7.84 1.69 -13.88
C SER A 566 -7.75 1.88 -15.40
N PRO A 567 -7.83 3.14 -15.86
CA PRO A 567 -7.91 3.49 -17.28
C PRO A 567 -6.70 3.03 -18.10
N ARG A 568 -5.54 2.83 -17.45
CA ARG A 568 -4.30 2.38 -18.09
C ARG A 568 -3.84 1.02 -17.54
N SER A 569 -4.78 0.19 -17.08
CA SER A 569 -4.51 -1.18 -16.63
C SER A 569 -3.76 -1.96 -17.70
N LYS A 570 -2.62 -2.55 -17.35
CA LYS A 570 -1.82 -3.40 -18.26
C LYS A 570 -2.29 -4.85 -18.33
N ASN A 571 -3.38 -5.20 -17.63
CA ASN A 571 -3.89 -6.59 -17.53
C ASN A 571 -4.98 -6.88 -18.59
N HIS A 572 -4.82 -6.34 -19.80
CA HIS A 572 -5.65 -6.65 -20.97
C HIS A 572 -7.15 -6.41 -20.79
N SER A 573 -7.49 -5.36 -20.02
CA SER A 573 -8.87 -5.06 -19.69
C SER A 573 -9.64 -4.47 -20.86
N TYR A 574 -9.01 -3.63 -21.70
CA TYR A 574 -9.66 -3.14 -22.91
C TYR A 574 -9.68 -4.18 -24.02
N TYR A 575 -8.71 -5.10 -24.06
CA TYR A 575 -8.78 -6.27 -24.94
C TYR A 575 -10.07 -7.05 -24.71
N LEU A 576 -10.33 -7.43 -23.44
CA LEU A 576 -11.55 -8.14 -23.08
C LEU A 576 -12.80 -7.29 -23.33
N LEU A 577 -12.78 -5.99 -23.03
CA LEU A 577 -13.89 -5.10 -23.37
C LEU A 577 -14.18 -5.09 -24.88
N GLY A 578 -13.14 -5.07 -25.72
CA GLY A 578 -13.27 -5.15 -27.18
C GLY A 578 -13.92 -6.44 -27.64
N LEU A 579 -13.49 -7.59 -27.09
CA LEU A 579 -14.12 -8.89 -27.35
C LEU A 579 -15.59 -8.91 -26.91
N THR A 580 -15.91 -8.34 -25.75
CA THR A 580 -17.32 -8.27 -25.30
C THR A 580 -18.19 -7.43 -26.22
N TYR A 581 -17.72 -6.26 -26.68
CA TYR A 581 -18.47 -5.44 -27.64
C TYR A 581 -18.63 -6.13 -28.99
N GLN A 582 -17.60 -6.84 -29.46
CA GLN A 582 -17.68 -7.64 -30.68
C GLN A 582 -18.75 -8.72 -30.57
N ALA A 583 -18.81 -9.44 -29.44
CA ALA A 583 -19.84 -10.45 -29.19
C ALA A 583 -21.25 -9.85 -29.07
N MET A 584 -21.38 -8.60 -28.60
CA MET A 584 -22.64 -7.84 -28.59
C MET A 584 -23.03 -7.24 -29.95
N GLY A 585 -22.20 -7.40 -30.99
CA GLY A 585 -22.43 -6.82 -32.31
C GLY A 585 -22.13 -5.32 -32.44
N ASN A 586 -21.51 -4.71 -31.42
CA ASN A 586 -21.11 -3.30 -31.45
C ASN A 586 -19.66 -3.16 -31.97
N THR A 587 -19.50 -3.22 -33.28
CA THR A 587 -18.19 -3.19 -33.95
C THR A 587 -17.40 -1.91 -33.69
N GLU A 588 -18.03 -0.74 -33.67
CA GLU A 588 -17.30 0.52 -33.45
C GLU A 588 -16.73 0.63 -32.03
N SER A 589 -17.50 0.25 -31.01
CA SER A 589 -16.99 0.19 -29.64
C SER A 589 -15.92 -0.91 -29.48
N ALA A 590 -16.04 -2.03 -30.19
CA ALA A 590 -14.98 -3.05 -30.21
C ALA A 590 -13.66 -2.49 -30.78
N ILE A 591 -13.71 -1.79 -31.92
CA ILE A 591 -12.54 -1.15 -32.53
C ILE A 591 -11.94 -0.10 -31.58
N ALA A 592 -12.77 0.73 -30.95
CA ALA A 592 -12.31 1.74 -29.99
C ALA A 592 -11.62 1.12 -28.76
N ALA A 593 -12.18 0.04 -28.19
CA ALA A 593 -11.61 -0.62 -27.03
C ALA A 593 -10.28 -1.30 -27.39
N LEU A 594 -10.22 -2.05 -28.48
CA LEU A 594 -8.98 -2.66 -28.95
C LEU A 594 -7.90 -1.61 -29.29
N ALA A 595 -8.30 -0.46 -29.85
CA ALA A 595 -7.37 0.64 -30.11
C ALA A 595 -6.82 1.25 -28.81
N LEU A 596 -7.66 1.40 -27.79
CA LEU A 596 -7.21 1.82 -26.46
C LEU A 596 -6.27 0.80 -25.81
N GLU A 597 -6.54 -0.50 -25.92
CA GLU A 597 -5.63 -1.54 -25.45
C GLU A 597 -4.25 -1.41 -26.10
N CYS A 598 -4.20 -1.33 -27.44
CA CYS A 598 -2.95 -1.18 -28.16
C CYS A 598 -2.23 0.13 -27.81
N LEU A 599 -2.95 1.22 -27.56
CA LEU A 599 -2.39 2.50 -27.13
C LEU A 599 -1.71 2.37 -25.75
N ILE A 600 -2.37 1.76 -24.77
CA ILE A 600 -1.84 1.66 -23.39
C ILE A 600 -0.83 0.52 -23.21
N ASN A 601 -0.97 -0.53 -24.01
CA ASN A 601 -0.16 -1.74 -23.98
C ASN A 601 0.25 -2.15 -25.41
N PRO A 602 1.32 -1.53 -25.95
CA PRO A 602 1.67 -1.70 -27.35
C PRO A 602 2.07 -3.13 -27.73
N GLN A 603 2.48 -3.96 -26.76
CA GLN A 603 2.79 -5.37 -27.00
C GLN A 603 1.59 -6.17 -27.52
N VAL A 604 0.36 -5.71 -27.28
CA VAL A 604 -0.86 -6.36 -27.81
C VAL A 604 -0.89 -6.38 -29.34
N LEU A 605 -0.13 -5.51 -30.03
CA LEU A 605 -0.01 -5.52 -31.49
C LEU A 605 0.64 -6.81 -32.06
N THR A 606 1.30 -7.60 -31.21
CA THR A 606 1.94 -8.89 -31.59
C THR A 606 1.09 -10.10 -31.23
N PHE A 607 -0.15 -9.91 -30.76
CA PHE A 607 -1.02 -11.02 -30.39
C PHE A 607 -1.42 -11.87 -31.60
N GLN A 608 -1.52 -13.17 -31.38
CA GLN A 608 -1.91 -14.14 -32.40
C GLN A 608 -3.35 -13.92 -32.87
N SER A 609 -4.22 -13.38 -32.00
CA SER A 609 -5.63 -13.12 -32.32
C SER A 609 -5.83 -12.17 -33.50
N TRP A 610 -4.87 -11.30 -33.81
CA TRP A 610 -4.88 -10.45 -35.01
C TRP A 610 -4.82 -11.22 -36.33
N GLN A 611 -4.35 -12.48 -36.31
CA GLN A 611 -4.37 -13.39 -37.46
C GLN A 611 -5.55 -14.37 -37.43
N GLN A 612 -6.38 -14.29 -36.40
CA GLN A 612 -7.49 -15.21 -36.15
C GLN A 612 -8.79 -14.41 -35.93
N GLU A 613 -9.36 -14.47 -34.72
CA GLU A 613 -10.64 -13.87 -34.36
C GLU A 613 -10.73 -12.35 -34.59
N LEU A 614 -9.62 -11.61 -34.49
CA LEU A 614 -9.56 -10.15 -34.67
C LEU A 614 -9.13 -9.72 -36.08
N SER A 615 -8.85 -10.67 -36.99
CA SER A 615 -8.42 -10.37 -38.36
C SER A 615 -9.35 -9.36 -39.08
N PRO A 616 -10.69 -9.47 -38.99
CA PRO A 616 -11.60 -8.51 -39.65
C PRO A 616 -11.48 -7.07 -39.13
N LEU A 617 -11.07 -6.89 -37.87
CA LEU A 617 -10.98 -5.57 -37.22
C LEU A 617 -9.58 -4.95 -37.31
N ARG A 618 -8.57 -5.74 -37.66
CA ARG A 618 -7.14 -5.37 -37.58
C ARG A 618 -6.82 -4.04 -38.27
N ALA A 619 -7.25 -3.87 -39.52
CA ALA A 619 -6.95 -2.67 -40.30
C ALA A 619 -7.57 -1.40 -39.68
N ALA A 620 -8.83 -1.48 -39.25
CA ALA A 620 -9.54 -0.37 -38.63
C ALA A 620 -8.92 -0.01 -37.27
N VAL A 621 -8.61 -1.01 -36.44
CA VAL A 621 -7.95 -0.80 -35.14
C VAL A 621 -6.59 -0.15 -35.34
N PHE A 622 -5.74 -0.68 -36.22
CA PHE A 622 -4.37 -0.17 -36.38
C PHE A 622 -4.36 1.27 -36.92
N THR A 623 -5.30 1.60 -37.80
CA THR A 623 -5.50 2.98 -38.27
C THR A 623 -5.86 3.92 -37.12
N ARG A 624 -6.78 3.51 -36.24
CA ARG A 624 -7.21 4.29 -35.07
C ARG A 624 -6.09 4.43 -34.04
N VAL A 625 -5.32 3.37 -33.80
CA VAL A 625 -4.14 3.40 -32.92
C VAL A 625 -3.09 4.39 -33.42
N LEU A 626 -2.81 4.40 -34.73
CA LEU A 626 -1.89 5.38 -35.34
C LEU A 626 -2.34 6.82 -35.09
N GLN A 627 -3.64 7.11 -35.25
CA GLN A 627 -4.20 8.44 -34.96
C GLN A 627 -4.03 8.82 -33.49
N HIS A 628 -4.25 7.90 -32.56
CA HIS A 628 -4.06 8.16 -31.13
C HIS A 628 -2.59 8.43 -30.79
N TYR A 629 -1.65 7.65 -31.29
CA TYR A 629 -0.23 7.92 -31.08
C TYR A 629 0.21 9.25 -31.68
N GLN A 630 -0.29 9.62 -32.87
CA GLN A 630 -0.04 10.92 -33.47
C GLN A 630 -0.58 12.06 -32.60
N THR A 631 -1.76 11.89 -32.03
CA THR A 631 -2.36 12.86 -31.10
C THR A 631 -1.47 13.08 -29.87
N VAL A 632 -0.93 12.00 -29.28
CA VAL A 632 0.02 12.11 -28.16
C VAL A 632 1.32 12.76 -28.60
N LEU A 633 1.86 12.40 -29.77
CA LEU A 633 3.12 12.98 -30.28
C LEU A 633 3.00 14.48 -30.52
N LEU A 634 1.88 14.95 -31.09
CA LEU A 634 1.62 16.38 -31.32
C LEU A 634 1.46 17.18 -30.02
N ALA A 635 1.08 16.52 -28.92
CA ALA A 635 1.00 17.15 -27.60
C ALA A 635 2.35 17.20 -26.87
N LEU A 636 3.39 16.55 -27.39
CA LEU A 636 4.73 16.51 -26.79
C LEU A 636 5.64 17.60 -27.36
N ASP A 637 6.46 18.20 -26.49
CA ASP A 637 7.62 18.99 -26.92
C ASP A 637 8.60 18.08 -27.68
N PRO A 638 9.15 18.48 -28.84
CA PRO A 638 10.18 17.73 -29.56
C PRO A 638 11.40 17.32 -28.71
N LYS A 639 11.70 18.07 -27.64
CA LYS A 639 12.77 17.76 -26.68
C LYS A 639 12.36 16.80 -25.57
N HIS A 640 11.09 16.41 -25.50
CA HIS A 640 10.59 15.49 -24.50
C HIS A 640 11.23 14.09 -24.68
N PRO A 641 11.67 13.40 -23.62
CA PRO A 641 12.35 12.10 -23.73
C PRO A 641 11.56 11.01 -24.46
N LEU A 642 10.23 11.09 -24.47
CA LEU A 642 9.36 10.15 -25.20
C LEU A 642 9.12 10.51 -26.66
N TYR A 643 9.50 11.72 -27.13
CA TYR A 643 9.15 12.18 -28.47
C TYR A 643 9.75 11.26 -29.56
N SER A 644 11.07 11.09 -29.56
CA SER A 644 11.76 10.20 -30.52
C SER A 644 11.33 8.72 -30.39
N PRO A 645 11.27 8.11 -29.18
CA PRO A 645 10.74 6.75 -29.03
C PRO A 645 9.31 6.57 -29.56
N LEU A 646 8.41 7.54 -29.34
CA LEU A 646 7.04 7.50 -29.83
C LEU A 646 6.97 7.69 -31.36
N ALA A 647 7.77 8.61 -31.92
CA ALA A 647 7.86 8.80 -33.36
C ALA A 647 8.36 7.53 -34.06
N ALA A 648 9.41 6.89 -33.51
CA ALA A 648 9.90 5.61 -33.99
C ALA A 648 8.82 4.52 -33.88
N HIS A 649 8.09 4.46 -32.77
CA HIS A 649 6.99 3.53 -32.58
C HIS A 649 5.86 3.70 -33.62
N ILE A 650 5.49 4.94 -33.94
CA ILE A 650 4.51 5.25 -35.00
C ILE A 650 5.01 4.75 -36.35
N THR A 651 6.28 4.97 -36.68
CA THR A 651 6.90 4.48 -37.91
C THR A 651 6.89 2.95 -37.97
N THR A 652 7.25 2.27 -36.88
CA THR A 652 7.17 0.80 -36.79
C THR A 652 5.74 0.30 -37.00
N LEU A 653 4.74 0.95 -36.42
CA LEU A 653 3.35 0.56 -36.60
C LEU A 653 2.86 0.79 -38.03
N LYS A 654 3.26 1.91 -38.68
CA LYS A 654 2.95 2.15 -40.09
C LYS A 654 3.49 1.02 -40.97
N TRP A 655 4.77 0.67 -40.79
CA TRP A 655 5.41 -0.45 -41.48
C TRP A 655 4.71 -1.79 -41.18
N TRP A 656 4.42 -2.09 -39.91
CA TRP A 656 3.74 -3.32 -39.50
C TRP A 656 2.31 -3.47 -40.06
N SER A 657 1.64 -2.34 -40.29
CA SER A 657 0.25 -2.27 -40.77
C SER A 657 0.11 -2.26 -42.29
N ASN A 658 1.11 -1.76 -43.03
CA ASN A 658 1.00 -1.46 -44.46
C ASN A 658 2.04 -2.22 -45.29
N SER A 659 1.59 -2.93 -46.33
CA SER A 659 2.46 -3.71 -47.23
C SER A 659 3.23 -2.87 -48.26
N THR A 660 3.02 -1.55 -48.34
CA THR A 660 3.68 -0.67 -49.32
C THR A 660 4.41 0.52 -48.66
N PHE A 661 4.87 0.35 -47.42
CA PHE A 661 5.57 1.40 -46.69
C PHE A 661 6.96 1.69 -47.28
N GLN A 662 7.18 2.91 -47.79
CA GLN A 662 8.52 3.39 -48.17
C GLN A 662 9.09 4.30 -47.08
N VAL A 663 10.33 4.01 -46.66
CA VAL A 663 11.03 4.76 -45.61
C VAL A 663 11.50 6.11 -46.18
N GLN A 664 10.91 7.22 -45.74
CA GLN A 664 11.48 8.55 -45.98
C GLN A 664 12.46 8.91 -44.85
N ASN A 665 13.75 9.03 -45.19
CA ASN A 665 14.89 9.50 -44.36
C ASN A 665 14.71 9.39 -42.84
N SER A 666 15.08 8.25 -42.28
CA SER A 666 14.97 7.95 -40.84
C SER A 666 16.23 8.33 -40.06
N GLU A 667 16.61 9.62 -40.03
CA GLU A 667 17.71 10.06 -39.17
C GLU A 667 17.41 9.90 -37.66
N ASP A 668 16.15 9.68 -37.26
CA ASP A 668 15.70 9.64 -35.86
C ASP A 668 15.38 8.24 -35.28
N GLY A 669 15.67 7.16 -36.02
CA GLY A 669 15.34 5.78 -35.61
C GLY A 669 16.51 5.01 -34.96
N ARG A 670 16.23 4.12 -33.99
CA ARG A 670 17.23 3.13 -33.50
C ARG A 670 17.69 2.25 -34.65
N LEU A 671 18.99 1.97 -34.75
CA LEU A 671 19.63 1.20 -35.84
C LEU A 671 18.92 -0.13 -36.18
N LEU A 672 18.41 -0.85 -35.16
CA LEU A 672 17.60 -2.07 -35.36
C LEU A 672 16.40 -1.86 -36.28
N HIS A 673 15.64 -0.78 -36.05
CA HIS A 673 14.41 -0.50 -36.80
C HIS A 673 14.74 -0.05 -38.22
N GLN A 674 15.80 0.73 -38.40
CA GLN A 674 16.28 1.11 -39.73
C GLN A 674 16.65 -0.13 -40.53
N ALA A 675 17.45 -1.03 -39.95
CA ALA A 675 17.83 -2.29 -40.59
C ALA A 675 16.60 -3.13 -40.95
N LEU A 676 15.60 -3.18 -40.06
CA LEU A 676 14.37 -3.92 -40.28
C LEU A 676 13.56 -3.38 -41.46
N PHE A 677 13.42 -2.06 -41.59
CA PHE A 677 12.63 -1.47 -42.65
C PHE A 677 13.29 -1.59 -44.02
N THR A 678 14.63 -1.65 -44.08
CA THR A 678 15.38 -1.79 -45.32
C THR A 678 15.69 -3.24 -45.67
N ILE A 679 15.34 -4.22 -44.82
CA ILE A 679 15.84 -5.60 -44.97
C ILE A 679 15.34 -6.30 -46.23
N GLU A 680 14.12 -5.98 -46.67
CA GLU A 680 13.52 -6.55 -47.89
C GLU A 680 13.94 -5.78 -49.15
N GLU A 681 14.20 -4.46 -49.05
CA GLU A 681 14.58 -3.60 -50.18
C GLU A 681 16.09 -3.62 -50.46
N ASN A 682 16.92 -3.57 -49.41
CA ASN A 682 18.38 -3.54 -49.48
C ASN A 682 19.01 -4.34 -48.32
N PRO A 683 19.14 -5.67 -48.48
CA PRO A 683 19.65 -6.55 -47.42
C PRO A 683 21.12 -6.28 -47.06
N GLU A 684 21.94 -5.80 -48.00
CA GLU A 684 23.34 -5.45 -47.70
C GLU A 684 23.43 -4.24 -46.77
N GLN A 685 22.64 -3.20 -47.04
CA GLN A 685 22.56 -2.03 -46.16
C GLN A 685 21.99 -2.40 -44.78
N ALA A 686 21.00 -3.28 -44.72
CA ALA A 686 20.48 -3.79 -43.45
C ALA A 686 21.55 -4.54 -42.65
N ALA A 687 22.39 -5.34 -43.29
CA ALA A 687 23.51 -6.02 -42.63
C ALA A 687 24.52 -5.04 -42.02
N ILE A 688 24.89 -3.98 -42.76
CA ILE A 688 25.79 -2.93 -42.27
C ILE A 688 25.19 -2.22 -41.04
N LEU A 689 23.89 -1.90 -41.09
CA LEU A 689 23.18 -1.28 -39.97
C LEU A 689 23.13 -2.20 -38.73
N LEU A 690 23.01 -3.51 -38.93
CA LEU A 690 23.04 -4.50 -37.84
C LEU A 690 24.43 -4.66 -37.23
N ASP A 691 25.49 -4.64 -38.04
CA ASP A 691 26.86 -4.64 -37.55
C ASP A 691 27.15 -3.40 -36.69
N ARG A 692 26.74 -2.24 -37.19
CA ARG A 692 26.80 -0.99 -36.42
C ARG A 692 25.96 -1.08 -35.15
N CYS A 693 24.75 -1.62 -35.21
CA CYS A 693 23.92 -1.80 -34.01
C CYS A 693 24.63 -2.65 -32.95
N ILE A 694 25.30 -3.73 -33.33
CA ILE A 694 25.97 -4.63 -32.39
C ILE A 694 27.21 -3.97 -31.76
N VAL A 695 27.91 -3.10 -32.50
CA VAL A 695 29.14 -2.44 -32.06
C VAL A 695 28.88 -1.14 -31.30
N GLU A 696 27.94 -0.31 -31.78
CA GLU A 696 27.65 1.04 -31.27
C GLU A 696 26.63 1.06 -30.14
N ALA A 697 25.89 -0.04 -29.91
CA ALA A 697 24.83 -0.05 -28.91
C ALA A 697 25.37 0.08 -27.48
N THR A 698 24.79 1.03 -26.75
CA THR A 698 24.91 1.17 -25.30
C THR A 698 23.90 0.32 -24.53
N ASP A 699 22.92 -0.27 -25.25
CA ASP A 699 21.75 -1.00 -24.73
C ASP A 699 21.76 -2.50 -25.15
N ASP A 700 20.65 -3.22 -24.93
CA ASP A 700 20.47 -4.62 -25.31
C ASP A 700 20.55 -4.84 -26.85
N VAL A 701 21.60 -5.56 -27.27
CA VAL A 701 21.86 -5.93 -28.68
C VAL A 701 21.20 -7.23 -29.12
N SER A 702 20.45 -7.91 -28.23
CA SER A 702 19.84 -9.22 -28.50
C SER A 702 19.00 -9.23 -29.79
N GLY A 703 18.15 -8.21 -29.98
CA GLY A 703 17.33 -8.06 -31.18
C GLY A 703 18.15 -7.89 -32.46
N CYS A 704 19.25 -7.12 -32.42
CA CYS A 704 20.13 -6.94 -33.57
C CYS A 704 20.88 -8.23 -33.92
N ARG A 705 21.35 -8.98 -32.94
CA ARG A 705 22.00 -10.28 -33.17
C ARG A 705 21.01 -11.31 -33.75
N LEU A 706 19.78 -11.34 -33.23
CA LEU A 706 18.73 -12.24 -33.74
C LEU A 706 18.36 -11.91 -35.18
N LEU A 707 18.14 -10.62 -35.50
CA LEU A 707 17.82 -10.21 -36.86
C LEU A 707 18.97 -10.48 -37.83
N LYS A 708 20.23 -10.25 -37.39
CA LYS A 708 21.43 -10.58 -38.16
C LYS A 708 21.54 -12.07 -38.44
N ALA A 709 21.29 -12.92 -37.43
CA ALA A 709 21.32 -14.38 -37.59
C ALA A 709 20.26 -14.87 -38.60
N TRP A 710 19.10 -14.20 -38.67
CA TRP A 710 18.08 -14.50 -39.67
C TRP A 710 18.51 -14.04 -41.09
N LEU A 711 19.01 -12.82 -41.22
CA LEU A 711 19.46 -12.24 -42.49
C LEU A 711 20.65 -13.01 -43.07
N GLN A 712 21.68 -13.22 -42.25
CA GLN A 712 22.95 -13.89 -42.59
C GLN A 712 23.04 -15.23 -41.88
N THR A 713 22.62 -16.30 -42.56
CA THR A 713 22.63 -17.66 -42.01
C THR A 713 24.04 -18.14 -41.63
N SER A 714 25.09 -17.56 -42.20
CA SER A 714 26.49 -17.81 -41.81
C SER A 714 26.81 -17.34 -40.38
N TYR A 715 26.10 -16.35 -39.85
CA TYR A 715 26.26 -15.85 -38.47
C TYR A 715 25.45 -16.64 -37.44
N LEU A 716 24.54 -17.52 -37.88
CA LEU A 716 23.67 -18.30 -37.01
C LEU A 716 24.42 -19.17 -35.98
N PRO A 717 25.53 -19.87 -36.32
CA PRO A 717 26.30 -20.63 -35.33
C PRO A 717 26.81 -19.75 -34.18
N ASP A 718 27.41 -18.59 -34.50
CA ASP A 718 27.95 -17.65 -33.52
C ASP A 718 26.84 -17.09 -32.61
N TYR A 719 25.68 -16.78 -33.20
CA TYR A 719 24.50 -16.37 -32.43
C TYR A 719 24.05 -17.45 -31.45
N LEU A 720 23.91 -18.70 -31.93
CA LEU A 720 23.48 -19.81 -31.09
C LEU A 720 24.49 -20.13 -29.99
N GLU A 721 25.78 -19.88 -30.20
CA GLU A 721 26.79 -20.01 -29.15
C GLU A 721 26.64 -18.89 -28.09
N ALA A 722 26.42 -17.66 -28.54
CA ALA A 722 26.33 -16.48 -27.69
C ALA A 722 25.05 -16.40 -26.83
N VAL A 723 23.93 -17.01 -27.25
CA VAL A 723 22.67 -16.94 -26.52
C VAL A 723 22.53 -18.08 -25.49
N ALA A 724 22.13 -17.72 -24.28
CA ALA A 724 21.86 -18.62 -23.16
C ALA A 724 20.50 -19.36 -23.30
N LEU A 725 20.34 -20.16 -24.35
CA LEU A 725 19.20 -21.06 -24.57
C LEU A 725 19.60 -22.51 -24.32
N ASN A 726 18.64 -23.38 -23.99
CA ASN A 726 18.91 -24.82 -23.92
C ASN A 726 19.05 -25.44 -25.34
N PRO A 727 19.65 -26.64 -25.49
CA PRO A 727 19.87 -27.23 -26.82
C PRO A 727 18.60 -27.42 -27.66
N ILE A 728 17.46 -27.69 -27.02
CA ILE A 728 16.16 -27.88 -27.71
C ILE A 728 15.65 -26.54 -28.25
N GLU A 729 15.74 -25.48 -27.46
CA GLU A 729 15.39 -24.12 -27.88
C GLU A 729 16.32 -23.62 -28.97
N LYS A 730 17.64 -23.89 -28.88
CA LYS A 730 18.60 -23.56 -29.93
C LYS A 730 18.25 -24.23 -31.25
N GLU A 731 17.88 -25.51 -31.22
CA GLU A 731 17.48 -26.23 -32.43
C GLU A 731 16.15 -25.72 -33.00
N LYS A 732 15.18 -25.37 -32.15
CA LYS A 732 13.95 -24.70 -32.61
C LYS A 732 14.26 -23.38 -33.31
N VAL A 733 15.07 -22.52 -32.70
CA VAL A 733 15.47 -21.23 -33.28
C VAL A 733 16.20 -21.45 -34.61
N ARG A 734 17.14 -22.41 -34.66
CA ARG A 734 17.84 -22.79 -35.89
C ARG A 734 16.86 -23.21 -36.98
N SER A 735 15.94 -24.13 -36.68
CA SER A 735 14.96 -24.64 -37.62
C SER A 735 14.12 -23.49 -38.19
N HIS A 736 13.53 -22.65 -37.35
CA HIS A 736 12.69 -21.53 -37.81
C HIS A 736 13.46 -20.51 -38.65
N ILE A 737 14.72 -20.22 -38.34
CA ILE A 737 15.56 -19.30 -39.14
C ILE A 737 15.90 -19.87 -40.52
N LEU A 738 16.12 -21.18 -40.60
CA LEU A 738 16.48 -21.85 -41.86
C LEU A 738 15.26 -22.12 -42.75
N THR A 739 14.08 -22.37 -42.18
CA THR A 739 12.85 -22.68 -42.92
C THR A 739 12.10 -21.43 -43.37
N GLU A 740 11.95 -20.43 -42.50
CA GLU A 740 11.11 -19.26 -42.76
C GLU A 740 11.97 -18.12 -43.33
N ARG A 741 12.01 -18.00 -44.67
CA ARG A 741 12.87 -17.03 -45.37
C ARG A 741 12.19 -15.75 -45.80
N THR A 742 10.87 -15.62 -45.61
CA THR A 742 10.19 -14.32 -45.67
C THR A 742 10.10 -13.74 -44.26
N LEU A 743 10.27 -12.42 -44.13
CA LEU A 743 10.27 -11.76 -42.82
C LEU A 743 8.92 -11.95 -42.11
N LYS A 744 7.85 -11.90 -42.90
CA LYS A 744 6.46 -12.02 -42.44
C LYS A 744 6.17 -13.43 -41.91
N ASP A 745 6.53 -14.48 -42.65
CA ASP A 745 6.30 -15.87 -42.22
C ASP A 745 7.16 -16.18 -40.99
N TRP A 746 8.39 -15.66 -40.96
CA TRP A 746 9.26 -15.81 -39.79
C TRP A 746 8.67 -15.17 -38.53
N PHE A 747 8.09 -13.97 -38.62
CA PHE A 747 7.43 -13.33 -37.48
C PHE A 747 6.28 -14.13 -36.91
N TRP A 748 5.56 -14.87 -37.75
CA TRP A 748 4.39 -15.64 -37.34
C TRP A 748 4.70 -17.11 -37.00
N SER A 749 5.95 -17.52 -37.19
CA SER A 749 6.39 -18.91 -37.05
C SER A 749 6.31 -19.47 -35.63
N THR A 750 6.40 -18.63 -34.60
CA THR A 750 6.45 -19.06 -33.20
C THR A 750 5.60 -18.18 -32.29
N THR A 751 4.94 -18.83 -31.32
CA THR A 751 4.12 -18.15 -30.31
C THR A 751 4.53 -18.55 -28.90
N GLN A 752 4.26 -17.66 -27.96
CA GLN A 752 4.45 -17.87 -26.53
C GLN A 752 3.19 -17.42 -25.77
N PRO A 753 2.88 -18.06 -24.62
CA PRO A 753 1.79 -17.61 -23.77
C PRO A 753 2.07 -16.21 -23.20
N VAL A 754 1.02 -15.43 -23.03
CA VAL A 754 1.09 -14.15 -22.30
C VAL A 754 0.97 -14.43 -20.81
N PHE A 755 1.90 -13.90 -20.02
CA PHE A 755 1.93 -14.11 -18.58
C PHE A 755 1.37 -12.92 -17.81
N ASN A 756 0.71 -13.22 -16.69
CA ASN A 756 0.18 -12.21 -15.78
C ASN A 756 1.21 -11.66 -14.82
N ASN A 757 0.97 -10.41 -14.41
CA ASN A 757 1.52 -9.90 -13.17
C ASN A 757 0.85 -10.60 -11.98
N GLN A 758 1.64 -10.96 -10.97
CA GLN A 758 1.08 -11.43 -9.71
C GLN A 758 0.51 -10.28 -8.90
N ARG A 759 -0.61 -10.54 -8.22
CA ARG A 759 -1.18 -9.61 -7.27
C ARG A 759 -0.37 -9.59 -5.97
N VAL A 760 -0.04 -8.40 -5.48
CA VAL A 760 0.74 -8.18 -4.25
C VAL A 760 0.09 -7.14 -3.33
N GLY A 761 0.51 -7.09 -2.06
CA GLY A 761 0.16 -5.98 -1.16
C GLY A 761 -1.19 -6.06 -0.43
N LEU A 762 -1.99 -7.11 -0.64
CA LEU A 762 -3.36 -7.17 -0.11
C LEU A 762 -3.50 -7.33 1.40
N ALA A 763 -2.46 -7.83 2.07
CA ALA A 763 -2.50 -8.03 3.51
C ALA A 763 -2.69 -6.72 4.27
N LEU A 764 -2.13 -5.63 3.72
CA LEU A 764 -2.36 -4.28 4.17
C LEU A 764 -3.79 -3.86 3.80
N LEU A 765 -4.14 -3.86 2.51
CA LEU A 765 -5.45 -3.41 2.00
C LEU A 765 -6.67 -3.93 2.80
N TYR A 766 -6.72 -5.24 3.04
CA TYR A 766 -7.85 -5.89 3.70
C TYR A 766 -7.59 -6.24 5.16
N ARG A 767 -6.44 -5.85 5.71
CA ARG A 767 -6.02 -6.16 7.09
C ARG A 767 -6.21 -7.65 7.43
N SER A 768 -5.71 -8.51 6.55
CA SER A 768 -5.82 -9.96 6.69
C SER A 768 -4.51 -10.63 6.31
N TYR A 769 -3.97 -11.45 7.22
CA TYR A 769 -2.74 -12.20 6.95
C TYR A 769 -2.89 -13.13 5.73
N TYR A 770 -4.08 -13.73 5.57
CA TYR A 770 -4.35 -14.69 4.50
C TYR A 770 -4.53 -14.05 3.13
N ALA A 771 -4.73 -12.73 3.06
CA ALA A 771 -4.82 -12.01 1.79
C ALA A 771 -3.54 -12.13 0.95
N LYS A 772 -2.38 -12.44 1.55
CA LYS A 772 -1.14 -12.75 0.82
C LYS A 772 -1.26 -13.96 -0.11
N ARG A 773 -2.26 -14.82 0.08
CA ARG A 773 -2.53 -16.02 -0.73
C ARG A 773 -3.51 -15.76 -1.88
N VAL A 774 -4.14 -14.59 -1.92
CA VAL A 774 -4.99 -14.16 -3.04
C VAL A 774 -4.10 -13.48 -4.07
N SER A 775 -3.56 -14.27 -5.00
CA SER A 775 -2.54 -13.83 -5.96
C SER A 775 -3.03 -13.82 -7.42
N SER A 776 -4.15 -14.48 -7.69
CA SER A 776 -4.68 -14.66 -9.05
C SER A 776 -5.19 -13.36 -9.67
N ILE A 777 -4.70 -13.09 -10.87
CA ILE A 777 -5.30 -12.21 -11.86
C ILE A 777 -5.52 -13.11 -13.07
N LEU A 778 -6.75 -13.22 -13.57
CA LEU A 778 -7.08 -14.08 -14.71
C LEU A 778 -6.98 -13.29 -16.02
N LEU A 779 -6.66 -14.00 -17.11
CA LEU A 779 -6.69 -13.49 -18.49
C LEU A 779 -7.65 -14.30 -19.35
N PRO A 780 -8.12 -13.74 -20.47
CA PRO A 780 -8.78 -14.52 -21.52
C PRO A 780 -7.97 -15.77 -21.88
N GLU A 781 -8.65 -16.89 -22.16
CA GLU A 781 -7.98 -18.16 -22.42
C GLU A 781 -7.11 -18.13 -23.66
N ASN A 782 -6.03 -18.93 -23.63
CA ASN A 782 -5.15 -19.15 -24.77
C ASN A 782 -4.53 -17.87 -25.36
N LEU A 783 -4.44 -16.79 -24.55
CA LEU A 783 -3.83 -15.54 -24.98
C LEU A 783 -2.35 -15.77 -25.33
N ARG A 784 -2.04 -15.66 -26.62
CA ARG A 784 -0.72 -15.90 -27.18
C ARG A 784 -0.22 -14.71 -27.98
N GLN A 785 1.08 -14.50 -27.92
CA GLN A 785 1.78 -13.49 -28.69
C GLN A 785 2.89 -14.13 -29.53
N PHE A 786 3.18 -13.54 -30.68
CA PHE A 786 4.27 -13.98 -31.54
C PHE A 786 5.62 -13.71 -30.87
N SER A 787 6.47 -14.73 -30.77
CA SER A 787 7.71 -14.66 -29.98
C SER A 787 8.78 -13.80 -30.67
N ILE A 788 8.89 -13.88 -32.00
CA ILE A 788 9.93 -13.16 -32.76
C ILE A 788 9.77 -11.63 -32.65
N PRO A 789 8.58 -11.03 -32.90
CA PRO A 789 8.38 -9.58 -32.71
C PRO A 789 8.71 -9.08 -31.29
N VAL A 790 8.42 -9.91 -30.27
CA VAL A 790 8.72 -9.59 -28.86
C VAL A 790 10.22 -9.61 -28.61
N SER A 791 10.93 -10.64 -29.09
CA SER A 791 12.39 -10.73 -28.99
C SER A 791 13.12 -9.62 -29.74
N LEU A 792 12.52 -9.08 -30.80
CA LEU A 792 13.03 -7.92 -31.53
C LEU A 792 12.64 -6.58 -30.90
N ASN A 793 11.90 -6.57 -29.78
CA ASN A 793 11.44 -5.36 -29.10
C ASN A 793 10.65 -4.37 -29.99
N LEU A 794 9.93 -4.86 -31.02
CA LEU A 794 9.26 -4.01 -32.02
C LEU A 794 8.25 -3.03 -31.41
N PHE A 795 7.52 -3.47 -30.38
CA PHE A 795 6.50 -2.66 -29.71
C PHE A 795 6.78 -2.55 -28.20
N SER A 796 8.02 -2.14 -27.87
CA SER A 796 8.53 -2.00 -26.49
C SER A 796 8.29 -0.62 -25.86
N LEU A 797 7.50 0.27 -26.50
CA LEU A 797 7.18 1.59 -25.96
C LEU A 797 6.54 1.44 -24.57
N SER A 798 7.17 2.04 -23.57
CA SER A 798 6.68 2.02 -22.20
C SER A 798 6.29 3.43 -21.77
N TRP A 799 5.02 3.59 -21.42
CA TRP A 799 4.53 4.85 -20.87
C TRP A 799 5.03 5.06 -19.44
N PRO A 800 5.46 6.29 -19.08
CA PRO A 800 5.70 6.65 -17.69
C PRO A 800 4.47 6.39 -16.84
N ARG A 801 4.69 6.06 -15.57
CA ARG A 801 3.62 5.75 -14.63
C ARG A 801 2.59 6.89 -14.57
N GLU A 802 3.03 8.10 -14.26
CA GLU A 802 2.27 9.34 -14.36
C GLU A 802 2.53 9.98 -15.72
N PHE A 803 1.48 10.15 -16.54
CA PHE A 803 1.65 10.80 -17.85
C PHE A 803 0.33 11.48 -18.26
N PRO A 804 0.04 12.69 -17.71
CA PRO A 804 -1.25 13.36 -17.86
C PRO A 804 -1.75 13.53 -19.30
N PRO A 805 -0.91 13.82 -20.32
CA PRO A 805 -1.38 13.91 -21.70
C PRO A 805 -2.09 12.63 -22.18
N LEU A 806 -1.52 11.46 -21.86
CA LEU A 806 -2.14 10.18 -22.19
C LEU A 806 -3.33 9.87 -21.28
N ASP A 807 -3.24 10.19 -19.99
CA ASP A 807 -4.34 9.96 -19.03
C ASP A 807 -5.61 10.70 -19.46
N HIS A 808 -5.49 11.96 -19.88
CA HIS A 808 -6.60 12.76 -20.40
C HIS A 808 -7.08 12.29 -21.78
N LEU A 809 -6.19 11.87 -22.67
CA LEU A 809 -6.58 11.32 -23.95
C LEU A 809 -7.41 10.04 -23.77
N VAL A 810 -6.91 9.08 -22.98
CA VAL A 810 -7.62 7.83 -22.67
C VAL A 810 -8.97 8.13 -22.01
N GLU A 811 -9.03 9.09 -21.10
CA GLU A 811 -10.29 9.55 -20.48
C GLU A 811 -11.29 10.04 -21.52
N SER A 812 -10.88 10.94 -22.41
CA SER A 812 -11.74 11.51 -23.44
C SER A 812 -12.27 10.43 -24.39
N LEU A 813 -11.38 9.60 -24.93
CA LEU A 813 -11.71 8.51 -25.85
C LEU A 813 -12.65 7.49 -25.20
N ARG A 814 -12.39 7.08 -23.96
CA ARG A 814 -13.25 6.14 -23.23
C ARG A 814 -14.63 6.72 -22.93
N THR A 815 -14.68 8.01 -22.56
CA THR A 815 -15.95 8.69 -22.28
C THR A 815 -16.79 8.84 -23.53
N GLU A 816 -16.19 9.25 -24.64
CA GLU A 816 -16.86 9.43 -25.93
C GLU A 816 -17.32 8.09 -26.53
N ALA A 817 -16.45 7.09 -26.56
CA ALA A 817 -16.73 5.82 -27.22
C ALA A 817 -17.71 4.92 -26.45
N PHE A 818 -17.78 5.05 -25.12
CA PHE A 818 -18.53 4.12 -24.27
C PHE A 818 -19.46 4.77 -23.24
N GLY A 819 -19.43 6.09 -23.07
CA GLY A 819 -20.18 6.75 -21.98
C GLY A 819 -19.64 6.40 -20.59
N LEU A 820 -18.34 6.09 -20.47
CA LEU A 820 -17.69 5.65 -19.25
C LEU A 820 -16.68 6.68 -18.71
N PRO A 821 -17.08 7.87 -18.24
CA PRO A 821 -16.15 8.80 -17.59
C PRO A 821 -15.51 8.19 -16.33
N HIS A 822 -14.33 8.68 -15.98
CA HIS A 822 -13.65 8.29 -14.75
C HIS A 822 -14.46 8.79 -13.57
N PRO A 823 -14.56 8.05 -12.44
CA PRO A 823 -15.40 8.46 -11.32
C PRO A 823 -15.13 9.90 -10.85
N THR A 824 -13.86 10.32 -10.74
CA THR A 824 -13.52 11.70 -10.35
C THR A 824 -13.97 12.79 -11.33
N ARG A 825 -14.33 12.42 -12.56
CA ARG A 825 -14.91 13.30 -13.60
C ARG A 825 -16.44 13.19 -13.68
N ASN A 826 -17.06 12.34 -12.86
CA ASN A 826 -18.49 12.08 -12.85
C ASN A 826 -19.09 12.11 -11.43
N ASN A 827 -18.74 13.12 -10.63
CA ASN A 827 -19.20 13.26 -9.23
C ASN A 827 -18.98 11.99 -8.41
N PHE A 828 -17.84 11.35 -8.62
CA PHE A 828 -17.45 10.08 -8.03
C PHE A 828 -18.37 8.92 -8.39
N LYS A 829 -19.33 9.02 -9.31
CA LYS A 829 -20.25 7.93 -9.65
C LYS A 829 -19.71 7.11 -10.83
N PHE A 830 -20.06 5.82 -10.82
CA PHE A 830 -19.88 4.98 -12.00
C PHE A 830 -21.02 5.23 -12.96
N SER A 831 -20.76 5.02 -14.25
CA SER A 831 -21.83 5.02 -15.24
C SER A 831 -22.71 3.81 -14.98
N HIS A 832 -24.02 4.03 -14.89
CA HIS A 832 -24.97 2.94 -14.84
C HIS A 832 -25.35 2.57 -16.27
N PHE A 833 -25.26 1.29 -16.61
CA PHE A 833 -25.99 0.76 -17.75
C PHE A 833 -27.47 0.87 -17.39
N GLN A 834 -28.24 1.65 -18.15
CA GLN A 834 -29.70 1.59 -18.12
C GLN A 834 -30.09 0.19 -18.59
N ASN A 835 -30.13 -0.77 -17.67
CA ASN A 835 -30.79 -2.08 -17.72
C ASN A 835 -30.30 -2.92 -16.53
N SER A 836 -30.73 -2.56 -15.32
CA SER A 836 -30.86 -3.51 -14.21
C SER A 836 -31.87 -2.95 -13.21
N ASP A 837 -33.14 -2.99 -13.62
CA ASP A 837 -34.23 -3.14 -12.65
C ASP A 837 -34.04 -4.49 -11.95
N VAL A 838 -33.25 -4.49 -10.89
CA VAL A 838 -33.41 -5.42 -9.78
C VAL A 838 -33.27 -4.62 -8.50
N SER A 839 -34.42 -4.08 -8.08
CA SER A 839 -34.72 -3.54 -6.76
C SER A 839 -34.44 -4.53 -5.63
#